data_AF-K7KDW3-F1
#
_entry.id   AF-K7KDW3-F1
#
_cell.length_a   1.000
_cell.length_b   1.000
_cell.length_c   1.000
_cell.angle_alpha   90.00
_cell.angle_beta   90.00
_cell.angle_gamma   90.00
#
_symmetry.space_group_name_H-M   'P 1'
#
loop_
_entity.id
_entity.type
_entity.pdbx_description
1 polymer ?
#
loop_
_entity_poly.entity_id
_entity_poly.type
_entity_poly.pdbx_seq_one_letter_code
_entity_poly.pdbx_strand_id
1 'polypeptide(L)'
;MEFASSSSPFSKSKPQFMYDVFINFRGEDTRKKFVCHIYKALSNAGINTFIDEENIQKGMTLDELMTAIEGSQIAIVVFSKTYTESTWCLRELQKIIECHENYGQRVVPVFYHIDPSHIRHQEGDFGSALNAVAERRHSGEDLKSALSNWKRVLKKATDFSGWNERDFRNDAELVKEIVNDVLTKLEYEVLPITRFPVGLESQVQEVIRFIETTTYSCIIGIWGMGGSGKTTTAKAIYNQIHRSFMDKSFIEDIREACKRDRGQIRLQKQLLSDVLKTKVEIHSIGRGTTVIENRLSKKRLLIVLDDVNKSGQLKALCGNLQWIGEGSVIIITTRDKHLFTGLKVDYVHEMKEMHANESLELLSWHAFREAKPKEDFNELARNVVAYCGGLPLALEDLGLYLTNRTTNEWRSALSKLETTPNPHVQEILKISFDGLNDEKEKDIFLDVCCFFIGKDIAYVTEILNGCGLHSDCGIPVLIDRSLIKVEKNNKLGMHNLVQEMGREIIRQSSRKKPGKRSRLWFNVEVVDVLTKNTGTEVVEGLALKFHVNSRNCFKTCAFEKMQRLRLLQLENIQLAGDYGYLSKELRWMCWQGFPSKYIPKNFNMENVIAIDLKRSNLRLVWKEPQDLASLKILNLSHSKYLTETPDFSKLRNLEKLILKDCPRLCKNNAFGDVAPMLGGLGILRSVLVQCDTELQLLKLVRTIVDYIYDVYFTDLEITSYASRISKHSLSSWLIGIGSYQEVFQILSKSIHEGLAINDSCDAFLPGDNDPHWLVRMGEGNSVYFTVPENCRMKGMALCVVYLTNPKNTAAECLIYVLMVNYTKCSIKIYKQDTVISFNDVDWQGIISHLEPGDKVKIFVTFGHGFVVKKTAVYLIRTLGEPSGPLTSSKRTLKCWSHYPHHSCS
;
A
#
# COMPACT_ATOMS: atom_id res chain seq x y z
N MET A 1 -12.43 19.19 -26.36
CA MET A 1 -12.92 19.42 -24.98
C MET A 1 -12.05 20.51 -24.38
N GLU A 2 -12.55 21.74 -24.35
CA GLU A 2 -11.98 22.78 -23.51
C GLU A 2 -12.27 22.39 -22.07
N PHE A 3 -11.26 21.85 -21.39
CA PHE A 3 -11.35 21.61 -19.97
C PHE A 3 -11.38 22.98 -19.29
N ALA A 4 -12.55 23.34 -18.75
CA ALA A 4 -12.68 24.46 -17.84
C ALA A 4 -11.57 24.35 -16.78
N SER A 5 -10.80 25.41 -16.62
CA SER A 5 -9.81 25.55 -15.56
C SER A 5 -10.53 25.37 -14.22
N SER A 6 -10.45 24.17 -13.65
CA SER A 6 -10.89 23.94 -12.28
C SER A 6 -9.97 24.76 -11.38
N SER A 7 -10.50 25.84 -10.82
CA SER A 7 -9.89 26.48 -9.65
C SER A 7 -9.66 25.39 -8.60
N SER A 8 -8.43 25.31 -8.08
CA SER A 8 -8.05 24.29 -7.10
C SER A 8 -8.99 24.36 -5.88
N PRO A 9 -9.60 23.25 -5.43
CA PRO A 9 -10.45 23.22 -4.23
C PRO A 9 -9.71 23.57 -2.93
N PHE A 10 -8.38 23.69 -2.96
CA PHE A 10 -7.61 24.39 -1.91
C PHE A 10 -8.13 25.84 -1.64
N SER A 11 -8.98 26.39 -2.50
CA SER A 11 -9.70 27.67 -2.30
C SER A 11 -11.14 27.53 -1.76
N LYS A 12 -11.73 26.34 -1.69
CA LYS A 12 -13.14 26.13 -1.34
C LYS A 12 -13.32 25.00 -0.30
N SER A 13 -13.50 25.38 0.97
CA SER A 13 -14.44 24.75 1.95
C SER A 13 -14.19 25.12 3.43
N LYS A 14 -13.30 26.06 3.74
CA LYS A 14 -13.34 26.85 4.99
C LYS A 14 -13.02 28.30 4.65
N PRO A 15 -13.55 29.31 5.38
CA PRO A 15 -13.18 30.68 5.11
C PRO A 15 -11.65 30.79 5.16
N GLN A 16 -11.06 31.05 3.99
CA GLN A 16 -9.82 31.81 3.95
C GLN A 16 -10.18 33.08 4.71
N PHE A 17 -9.58 33.28 5.88
CA PHE A 17 -9.90 34.45 6.68
C PHE A 17 -9.60 35.67 5.81
N MET A 18 -10.65 36.42 5.47
CA MET A 18 -10.51 37.68 4.75
C MET A 18 -9.82 38.71 5.64
N TYR A 19 -9.93 38.56 6.96
CA TYR A 19 -9.40 39.46 7.97
C TYR A 19 -8.79 38.67 9.13
N ASP A 20 -7.72 39.20 9.70
CA ASP A 20 -7.13 38.69 10.95
C ASP A 20 -8.07 38.98 12.13
N VAL A 21 -8.69 40.17 12.14
CA VAL A 21 -9.51 40.66 13.25
C VAL A 21 -10.79 41.32 12.74
N PHE A 22 -11.93 41.02 13.35
CA PHE A 22 -13.16 41.81 13.28
C PHE A 22 -13.30 42.64 14.56
N ILE A 23 -13.63 43.92 14.47
CA ILE A 23 -13.96 44.75 15.64
C ILE A 23 -15.45 45.04 15.66
N ASN A 24 -16.14 44.50 16.67
CA ASN A 24 -17.51 44.82 17.00
C ASN A 24 -17.56 45.91 18.09
N PHE A 25 -18.25 47.01 17.84
CA PHE A 25 -18.26 48.16 18.74
C PHE A 25 -19.45 49.08 18.46
N ARG A 26 -19.79 49.95 19.43
CA ARG A 26 -20.74 51.04 19.22
C ARG A 26 -20.02 52.27 18.67
N GLY A 27 -20.37 52.64 17.42
CA GLY A 27 -19.78 53.76 16.69
C GLY A 27 -19.82 55.09 17.44
N GLU A 28 -21.01 55.48 17.92
CA GLU A 28 -21.25 56.73 18.65
C GLU A 28 -20.38 56.89 19.91
N ASP A 29 -20.11 55.79 20.61
CA ASP A 29 -19.39 55.83 21.89
C ASP A 29 -17.87 55.89 21.69
N THR A 30 -17.36 55.04 20.80
CA THR A 30 -15.94 54.63 20.86
C THR A 30 -15.17 54.87 19.56
N ARG A 31 -15.82 55.14 18.42
CA ARG A 31 -15.15 55.20 17.10
C ARG A 31 -13.99 56.19 17.06
N LYS A 32 -14.27 57.47 17.32
CA LYS A 32 -13.28 58.58 17.25
C LYS A 32 -12.40 58.69 18.50
N LYS A 33 -12.58 57.78 19.45
CA LYS A 33 -11.86 57.75 20.72
C LYS A 33 -11.01 56.47 20.74
N PHE A 34 -11.46 55.46 21.46
CA PHE A 34 -10.70 54.26 21.73
C PHE A 34 -10.53 53.32 20.51
N VAL A 35 -11.59 53.09 19.73
CA VAL A 35 -11.56 52.08 18.65
C VAL A 35 -10.64 52.49 17.49
N CYS A 36 -10.56 53.78 17.13
CA CYS A 36 -9.62 54.23 16.10
C CYS A 36 -8.15 54.00 16.52
N HIS A 37 -7.84 54.07 17.82
CA HIS A 37 -6.51 53.76 18.34
C HIS A 37 -6.20 52.26 18.27
N ILE A 38 -7.16 51.39 18.63
CA ILE A 38 -7.02 49.93 18.42
C ILE A 38 -6.79 49.63 16.94
N TYR A 39 -7.67 50.11 16.06
CA TYR A 39 -7.59 49.85 14.63
C TYR A 39 -6.25 50.32 14.04
N LYS A 40 -5.79 51.52 14.40
CA LYS A 40 -4.50 52.04 13.96
C LYS A 40 -3.32 51.22 14.49
N ALA A 41 -3.37 50.79 15.74
CA ALA A 41 -2.31 49.98 16.35
C ALA A 41 -2.23 48.58 15.72
N LEU A 42 -3.37 47.93 15.48
CA LEU A 42 -3.44 46.65 14.76
C LEU A 42 -2.89 46.80 13.33
N SER A 43 -3.33 47.83 12.59
CA SER A 43 -2.84 48.11 11.24
C SER A 43 -1.31 48.36 11.22
N ASN A 44 -0.78 49.10 12.20
CA ASN A 44 0.67 49.31 12.33
C ASN A 44 1.43 48.02 12.66
N ALA A 45 0.79 47.06 13.34
CA ALA A 45 1.34 45.73 13.60
C ALA A 45 1.23 44.77 12.39
N GLY A 46 0.70 45.25 11.25
CA GLY A 46 0.50 44.46 10.04
C GLY A 46 -0.73 43.54 10.07
N ILE A 47 -1.65 43.78 11.01
CA ILE A 47 -2.84 42.95 11.23
C ILE A 47 -3.99 43.45 10.36
N ASN A 48 -4.48 42.59 9.47
CA ASN A 48 -5.59 42.92 8.57
C ASN A 48 -6.92 42.94 9.34
N THR A 49 -7.41 44.13 9.66
CA THR A 49 -8.56 44.29 10.56
C THR A 49 -9.78 44.81 9.80
N PHE A 50 -10.93 44.17 9.96
CA PHE A 50 -12.22 44.70 9.53
C PHE A 50 -12.84 45.58 10.61
N ILE A 51 -13.32 46.74 10.19
CA ILE A 51 -14.10 47.66 11.02
C ILE A 51 -15.28 48.19 10.20
N ASP A 52 -16.48 48.19 10.79
CA ASP A 52 -17.65 48.79 10.16
C ASP A 52 -17.51 50.34 10.14
N GLU A 53 -17.43 50.93 8.94
CA GLU A 53 -17.39 52.37 8.72
C GLU A 53 -18.81 52.90 8.41
N GLU A 54 -19.46 53.62 9.34
CA GLU A 54 -20.81 54.18 9.08
C GLU A 54 -20.83 55.18 7.90
N ASN A 55 -19.66 55.63 7.41
CA ASN A 55 -19.55 56.57 6.30
C ASN A 55 -19.45 55.92 4.91
N ILE A 56 -19.59 54.59 4.78
CA ILE A 56 -19.87 53.99 3.48
C ILE A 56 -21.34 54.23 3.16
N GLN A 57 -21.60 55.32 2.44
CA GLN A 57 -22.85 55.60 1.74
C GLN A 57 -23.44 54.32 1.12
N LYS A 58 -24.63 53.91 1.57
CA LYS A 58 -25.58 52.99 0.90
C LYS A 58 -24.93 51.87 0.06
N GLY A 59 -24.68 50.69 0.64
CA GLY A 59 -24.44 49.52 -0.22
C GLY A 59 -24.09 48.21 0.44
N MET A 60 -23.45 48.19 1.62
CA MET A 60 -23.00 46.91 2.17
C MET A 60 -24.21 46.10 2.66
N THR A 61 -24.37 44.90 2.13
CA THR A 61 -25.48 44.02 2.52
C THR A 61 -25.21 43.43 3.91
N LEU A 62 -26.27 43.08 4.64
CA LEU A 62 -26.13 42.32 5.88
C LEU A 62 -25.31 41.04 5.66
N ASP A 63 -25.43 40.43 4.48
CA ASP A 63 -24.70 39.21 4.10
C ASP A 63 -23.18 39.43 4.00
N GLU A 64 -22.73 40.56 3.45
CA GLU A 64 -21.31 40.91 3.38
C GLU A 64 -20.69 41.10 4.77
N LEU A 65 -21.42 41.76 5.68
CA LEU A 65 -20.99 41.91 7.08
C LEU A 65 -20.89 40.55 7.77
N MET A 66 -21.91 39.71 7.63
CA MET A 66 -21.92 38.37 8.22
C MET A 66 -20.77 37.52 7.65
N THR A 67 -20.46 37.68 6.36
CA THR A 67 -19.30 37.05 5.72
C THR A 67 -17.98 37.57 6.27
N ALA A 68 -17.85 38.87 6.58
CA ALA A 68 -16.65 39.43 7.19
C ALA A 68 -16.43 38.91 8.63
N ILE A 69 -17.51 38.75 9.41
CA ILE A 69 -17.46 38.14 10.75
C ILE A 69 -17.02 36.68 10.65
N GLU A 70 -17.67 35.87 9.80
CA GLU A 70 -17.27 34.47 9.56
C GLU A 70 -15.84 34.36 9.02
N GLY A 71 -15.43 35.34 8.20
CA GLY A 71 -14.13 35.46 7.58
C GLY A 71 -13.05 36.08 8.47
N SER A 72 -13.29 36.28 9.77
CA SER A 72 -12.29 36.83 10.70
C SER A 72 -11.75 35.77 11.67
N GLN A 73 -10.44 35.78 11.96
CA GLN A 73 -9.85 34.79 12.90
C GLN A 73 -10.18 35.11 14.36
N ILE A 74 -10.18 36.40 14.70
CA ILE A 74 -10.43 36.93 16.04
C ILE A 74 -11.53 37.99 15.95
N ALA A 75 -12.47 37.97 16.89
CA ALA A 75 -13.44 39.04 17.08
C ALA A 75 -13.12 39.80 18.37
N ILE A 76 -12.79 41.09 18.25
CA ILE A 76 -12.69 42.00 19.39
C ILE A 76 -14.07 42.62 19.62
N VAL A 77 -14.61 42.45 20.83
CA VAL A 77 -15.93 42.99 21.20
C VAL A 77 -15.73 44.11 22.20
N VAL A 78 -15.88 45.36 21.75
CA VAL A 78 -15.72 46.54 22.60
C VAL A 78 -17.07 46.94 23.18
N PHE A 79 -17.30 46.55 24.44
CA PHE A 79 -18.47 46.94 25.19
C PHE A 79 -18.32 48.35 25.76
N SER A 80 -19.34 49.17 25.53
CA SER A 80 -19.49 50.53 26.05
C SER A 80 -20.85 50.72 26.70
N LYS A 81 -21.08 51.85 27.38
CA LYS A 81 -22.32 52.11 28.14
C LYS A 81 -23.60 52.03 27.29
N THR A 82 -23.58 52.52 26.05
CA THR A 82 -24.77 52.53 25.17
C THR A 82 -24.74 51.42 24.12
N TYR A 83 -23.87 50.41 24.29
CA TYR A 83 -23.69 49.34 23.30
C TYR A 83 -25.00 48.62 22.93
N THR A 84 -25.87 48.34 23.91
CA THR A 84 -27.17 47.67 23.72
C THR A 84 -28.22 48.54 23.03
N GLU A 85 -27.99 49.84 22.86
CA GLU A 85 -28.87 50.74 22.10
C GLU A 85 -28.81 50.45 20.59
N SER A 86 -27.76 49.76 20.12
CA SER A 86 -27.58 49.37 18.73
C SER A 86 -27.99 47.93 18.47
N THR A 87 -29.15 47.74 17.81
CA THR A 87 -29.54 46.42 17.29
C THR A 87 -28.53 45.83 16.32
N TRP A 88 -27.74 46.68 15.66
CA TRP A 88 -26.72 46.27 14.70
C TRP A 88 -25.57 45.56 15.43
N CYS A 89 -25.02 46.20 16.46
CA CYS A 89 -23.96 45.63 17.29
C CYS A 89 -24.40 44.31 17.94
N LEU A 90 -25.67 44.21 18.38
CA LEU A 90 -26.23 42.98 18.95
C LEU A 90 -26.35 41.83 17.93
N ARG A 91 -26.65 42.12 16.66
CA ARG A 91 -26.68 41.11 15.59
C ARG A 91 -25.29 40.63 15.22
N GLU A 92 -24.32 41.55 15.12
CA GLU A 92 -22.92 41.19 14.94
C GLU A 92 -22.43 40.29 16.08
N LEU A 93 -22.74 40.64 17.33
CA LEU A 93 -22.38 39.83 18.50
C LEU A 93 -23.00 38.44 18.46
N GLN A 94 -24.27 38.31 18.04
CA GLN A 94 -24.90 37.01 17.85
C GLN A 94 -24.12 36.16 16.86
N LYS A 95 -23.71 36.75 15.74
CA LYS A 95 -22.92 36.04 14.73
C LYS A 95 -21.52 35.68 15.22
N ILE A 96 -20.86 36.56 15.96
CA ILE A 96 -19.56 36.27 16.57
C ILE A 96 -19.64 35.07 17.51
N ILE A 97 -20.66 35.01 18.37
CA ILE A 97 -20.86 33.88 19.27
C ILE A 97 -21.20 32.60 18.51
N GLU A 98 -22.03 32.69 17.47
CA GLU A 98 -22.29 31.57 16.56
C GLU A 98 -21.00 31.06 15.89
N CYS A 99 -20.15 31.96 15.39
CA CYS A 99 -18.85 31.63 14.79
C CYS A 99 -17.88 31.01 15.80
N HIS A 100 -17.88 31.49 17.05
CA HIS A 100 -17.14 30.88 18.13
C HIS A 100 -17.60 29.44 18.39
N GLU A 101 -18.91 29.23 18.52
CA GLU A 101 -19.52 27.93 18.83
C GLU A 101 -19.33 26.92 17.69
N ASN A 102 -19.43 27.36 16.42
CA ASN A 102 -19.37 26.49 15.25
C ASN A 102 -17.95 26.30 14.69
N TYR A 103 -17.10 27.33 14.76
CA TYR A 103 -15.80 27.36 14.07
C TYR A 103 -14.61 27.60 15.00
N GLY A 104 -14.83 27.82 16.30
CA GLY A 104 -13.77 28.11 17.25
C GLY A 104 -13.14 29.49 17.10
N GLN A 105 -13.85 30.45 16.47
CA GLN A 105 -13.41 31.84 16.39
C GLN A 105 -13.06 32.38 17.79
N ARG A 106 -11.93 33.07 17.91
CA ARG A 106 -11.49 33.62 19.21
C ARG A 106 -12.22 34.93 19.48
N VAL A 107 -12.76 35.07 20.69
CA VAL A 107 -13.45 36.29 21.12
C VAL A 107 -12.64 36.98 22.20
N VAL A 108 -12.36 38.26 22.01
CA VAL A 108 -11.62 39.10 22.96
C VAL A 108 -12.53 40.25 23.40
N PRO A 109 -13.21 40.12 24.55
CA PRO A 109 -14.04 41.20 25.06
C PRO A 109 -13.17 42.32 25.65
N VAL A 110 -13.57 43.57 25.40
CA VAL A 110 -12.95 44.77 25.95
C VAL A 110 -14.04 45.61 26.61
N PHE A 111 -13.86 45.93 27.89
CA PHE A 111 -14.82 46.65 28.70
C PHE A 111 -14.38 48.12 28.85
N TYR A 112 -14.98 49.00 28.04
CA TYR A 112 -14.61 50.42 27.97
C TYR A 112 -15.66 51.29 28.68
N HIS A 113 -15.26 51.96 29.76
CA HIS A 113 -16.10 52.74 30.67
C HIS A 113 -17.36 52.02 31.18
N ILE A 114 -17.34 50.69 31.26
CA ILE A 114 -18.45 49.85 31.73
C ILE A 114 -17.94 48.71 32.62
N ASP A 115 -18.71 48.39 33.65
CA ASP A 115 -18.41 47.25 34.51
C ASP A 115 -18.84 45.93 33.82
N PRO A 116 -17.97 44.91 33.75
CA PRO A 116 -18.31 43.61 33.17
C PRO A 116 -19.56 42.96 33.78
N SER A 117 -19.83 43.20 35.07
CA SER A 117 -21.01 42.67 35.78
C SER A 117 -22.32 43.18 35.18
N HIS A 118 -22.38 44.48 34.82
CA HIS A 118 -23.57 45.09 34.20
C HIS A 118 -23.90 44.44 32.86
N ILE A 119 -22.88 43.97 32.12
CA ILE A 119 -23.06 43.27 30.85
C ILE A 119 -23.46 41.81 31.09
N ARG A 120 -22.79 41.12 32.02
CA ARG A 120 -23.01 39.70 32.32
C ARG A 120 -24.42 39.42 32.84
N HIS A 121 -24.92 40.30 33.70
CA HIS A 121 -26.25 40.20 34.31
C HIS A 121 -27.30 41.09 33.64
N GLN A 122 -26.90 41.91 32.66
CA GLN A 122 -27.75 42.90 31.99
C GLN A 122 -28.48 43.78 33.02
N GLU A 123 -27.70 44.36 33.93
CA GLU A 123 -28.17 45.19 35.04
C GLU A 123 -28.07 46.70 34.74
N GLY A 124 -28.79 47.51 35.52
CA GLY A 124 -28.77 48.97 35.44
C GLY A 124 -29.20 49.52 34.07
N ASP A 125 -28.62 50.67 33.71
CA ASP A 125 -28.94 51.38 32.47
C ASP A 125 -28.71 50.50 31.23
N PHE A 126 -27.65 49.69 31.23
CA PHE A 126 -27.31 48.78 30.14
C PHE A 126 -28.42 47.75 29.86
N GLY A 127 -28.98 47.17 30.93
CA GLY A 127 -30.12 46.25 30.84
C GLY A 127 -31.42 46.94 30.44
N SER A 128 -31.67 48.13 30.96
CA SER A 128 -32.86 48.91 30.62
C SER A 128 -32.86 49.31 29.14
N ALA A 129 -31.71 49.72 28.59
CA ALA A 129 -31.51 50.03 27.18
C ALA A 129 -31.76 48.81 26.28
N LEU A 130 -31.27 47.63 26.68
CA LEU A 130 -31.50 46.37 25.96
C LEU A 130 -33.01 46.06 25.86
N ASN A 131 -33.74 46.17 26.97
CA ASN A 131 -35.19 45.93 26.98
C ASN A 131 -35.93 46.94 26.10
N ALA A 132 -35.61 48.23 26.22
CA ALA A 132 -36.24 49.29 25.42
C ALA A 132 -36.02 49.11 23.91
N VAL A 133 -34.82 48.70 23.48
CA VAL A 133 -34.53 48.40 22.07
C VAL A 133 -35.32 47.19 21.58
N ALA A 134 -35.42 46.14 22.39
CA ALA A 134 -36.16 44.94 22.04
C ALA A 134 -37.66 45.25 21.84
N GLU A 135 -38.27 46.00 22.77
CA GLU A 135 -39.69 46.41 22.71
C GLU A 135 -40.02 47.28 21.48
N ARG A 136 -39.08 48.09 21.00
CA ARG A 136 -39.27 48.92 19.79
C ARG A 136 -39.30 48.11 18.49
N ARG A 137 -38.67 46.94 18.46
CA ARG A 137 -38.42 46.17 17.22
C ARG A 137 -39.22 44.88 17.13
N HIS A 138 -39.61 44.32 18.26
CA HIS A 138 -40.28 43.03 18.36
C HIS A 138 -41.48 43.13 19.28
N SER A 139 -42.49 42.31 19.04
CA SER A 139 -43.67 42.17 19.90
C SER A 139 -43.98 40.68 20.12
N GLY A 140 -44.78 40.36 21.13
CA GLY A 140 -45.23 38.98 21.39
C GLY A 140 -44.08 37.99 21.66
N GLU A 141 -44.13 36.83 20.99
CA GLU A 141 -43.13 35.76 21.15
C GLU A 141 -41.76 36.12 20.56
N ASP A 142 -41.74 36.88 19.46
CA ASP A 142 -40.50 37.35 18.83
C ASP A 142 -39.69 38.22 19.79
N LEU A 143 -40.37 39.05 20.59
CA LEU A 143 -39.74 39.87 21.63
C LEU A 143 -39.05 38.99 22.68
N LYS A 144 -39.75 37.98 23.20
CA LYS A 144 -39.19 37.05 24.20
C LYS A 144 -38.00 36.28 23.64
N SER A 145 -38.11 35.80 22.40
CA SER A 145 -37.06 35.04 21.71
C SER A 145 -35.80 35.89 21.48
N ALA A 146 -35.95 37.07 20.88
CA ALA A 146 -34.83 37.98 20.61
C ALA A 146 -34.10 38.41 21.89
N LEU A 147 -34.87 38.79 22.92
CA LEU A 147 -34.33 39.26 24.19
C LEU A 147 -33.62 38.12 24.96
N SER A 148 -34.17 36.90 24.94
CA SER A 148 -33.51 35.71 25.49
C SER A 148 -32.19 35.42 24.77
N ASN A 149 -32.17 35.46 23.44
CA ASN A 149 -30.96 35.21 22.67
C ASN A 149 -29.89 36.30 22.89
N TRP A 150 -30.27 37.58 22.93
CA TRP A 150 -29.34 38.67 23.23
C TRP A 150 -28.74 38.57 24.63
N LYS A 151 -29.54 38.28 25.65
CA LYS A 151 -29.04 38.02 27.01
C LYS A 151 -28.05 36.84 27.04
N ARG A 152 -28.34 35.77 26.30
CA ARG A 152 -27.45 34.60 26.17
C ARG A 152 -26.10 34.99 25.58
N VAL A 153 -26.07 35.69 24.44
CA VAL A 153 -24.80 36.03 23.75
C VAL A 153 -23.99 37.07 24.50
N LEU A 154 -24.63 38.03 25.19
CA LEU A 154 -23.96 38.99 26.07
C LEU A 154 -23.28 38.26 27.24
N LYS A 155 -24.02 37.40 27.94
CA LYS A 155 -23.45 36.58 29.02
C LYS A 155 -22.29 35.72 28.52
N LYS A 156 -22.47 35.04 27.38
CA LYS A 156 -21.43 34.18 26.78
C LYS A 156 -20.17 34.98 26.42
N ALA A 157 -20.33 36.17 25.86
CA ALA A 157 -19.22 37.06 25.54
C ALA A 157 -18.43 37.47 26.80
N THR A 158 -19.11 37.69 27.93
CA THR A 158 -18.46 38.02 29.21
C THR A 158 -17.80 36.82 29.91
N ASP A 159 -18.08 35.59 29.48
CA ASP A 159 -17.41 34.40 30.04
C ASP A 159 -16.00 34.21 29.42
N PHE A 160 -15.64 34.95 28.37
CA PHE A 160 -14.27 34.96 27.82
C PHE A 160 -13.35 35.89 28.62
N SER A 161 -12.06 35.54 28.69
CA SER A 161 -11.03 36.41 29.25
C SER A 161 -10.88 37.67 28.39
N GLY A 162 -11.16 38.82 28.97
CA GLY A 162 -11.11 40.12 28.31
C GLY A 162 -10.27 41.15 29.05
N TRP A 163 -10.31 42.37 28.55
CA TRP A 163 -9.54 43.50 29.05
C TRP A 163 -10.47 44.58 29.60
N ASN A 164 -10.27 45.01 30.84
CA ASN A 164 -11.01 46.12 31.44
C ASN A 164 -10.15 47.37 31.47
N GLU A 165 -10.67 48.48 30.97
CA GLU A 165 -9.98 49.77 30.95
C GLU A 165 -9.49 50.22 32.34
N ARG A 166 -10.24 49.92 33.40
CA ARG A 166 -9.87 50.29 34.78
C ARG A 166 -8.59 49.65 35.28
N ASP A 167 -8.14 48.56 34.65
CA ASP A 167 -6.93 47.83 35.03
C ASP A 167 -5.65 48.51 34.48
N PHE A 168 -5.78 49.54 33.65
CA PHE A 168 -4.69 50.21 32.95
C PHE A 168 -4.60 51.70 33.30
N ARG A 169 -3.40 52.29 33.17
CA ARG A 169 -3.19 53.71 33.52
C ARG A 169 -3.78 54.66 32.48
N ASN A 170 -3.86 54.23 31.22
CA ASN A 170 -4.40 54.99 30.10
C ASN A 170 -4.74 54.06 28.92
N ASP A 171 -5.52 54.59 27.97
CA ASP A 171 -5.95 53.89 26.76
C ASP A 171 -4.77 53.34 25.93
N ALA A 172 -3.61 54.02 25.90
CA ALA A 172 -2.47 53.57 25.11
C ALA A 172 -1.83 52.28 25.67
N GLU A 173 -1.78 52.14 26.99
CA GLU A 173 -1.33 50.91 27.67
C GLU A 173 -2.29 49.74 27.38
N LEU A 174 -3.60 49.99 27.52
CA LEU A 174 -4.63 49.00 27.18
C LEU A 174 -4.55 48.56 25.71
N VAL A 175 -4.45 49.52 24.78
CA VAL A 175 -4.32 49.22 23.33
C VAL A 175 -3.10 48.35 23.05
N LYS A 176 -1.96 48.64 23.70
CA LYS A 176 -0.74 47.84 23.53
C LYS A 176 -0.93 46.40 24.00
N GLU A 177 -1.56 46.20 25.14
CA GLU A 177 -1.84 44.84 25.65
C GLU A 177 -2.85 44.10 24.78
N ILE A 178 -3.90 44.77 24.29
CA ILE A 178 -4.83 44.17 23.31
C ILE A 178 -4.08 43.75 22.03
N VAL A 179 -3.20 44.60 21.48
CA VAL A 179 -2.44 44.25 20.27
C VAL A 179 -1.50 43.07 20.53
N ASN A 180 -0.81 43.03 21.68
CA ASN A 180 0.02 41.90 22.06
C ASN A 180 -0.81 40.62 22.19
N ASP A 181 -1.97 40.72 22.86
CA ASP A 181 -2.89 39.61 23.05
C ASP A 181 -3.39 39.05 21.71
N VAL A 182 -3.80 39.94 20.81
CA VAL A 182 -4.17 39.60 19.43
C VAL A 182 -3.00 38.94 18.71
N LEU A 183 -1.80 39.51 18.73
CA LEU A 183 -0.61 38.92 18.09
C LEU A 183 -0.30 37.51 18.62
N THR A 184 -0.45 37.28 19.92
CA THR A 184 -0.27 35.94 20.51
C THR A 184 -1.39 34.96 20.14
N LYS A 185 -2.57 35.48 19.82
CA LYS A 185 -3.75 34.73 19.39
C LYS A 185 -3.86 34.61 17.86
N LEU A 186 -3.13 35.38 17.06
CA LEU A 186 -3.15 35.24 15.61
C LEU A 186 -2.34 34.01 15.21
N GLU A 187 -2.98 33.09 14.50
CA GLU A 187 -2.32 31.89 14.00
C GLU A 187 -2.06 32.06 12.51
N TYR A 188 -0.84 32.44 12.17
CA TYR A 188 -0.31 32.37 10.80
C TYR A 188 0.20 30.96 10.44
N GLU A 189 -0.13 29.94 11.24
CA GLU A 189 0.44 28.58 11.21
C GLU A 189 0.03 27.73 9.98
N VAL A 190 -0.20 28.34 8.83
CA VAL A 190 -0.27 27.59 7.57
C VAL A 190 1.14 27.15 7.23
N LEU A 191 1.41 25.85 7.35
CA LEU A 191 2.70 25.29 6.98
C LEU A 191 2.92 25.48 5.47
N PRO A 192 4.11 25.90 5.02
CA PRO A 192 4.42 25.95 3.61
C PRO A 192 4.41 24.52 3.04
N ILE A 193 3.52 24.27 2.07
CA ILE A 193 3.35 22.94 1.45
C ILE A 193 4.30 22.80 0.25
N THR A 194 3.94 23.44 -0.87
CA THR A 194 4.73 23.55 -2.10
C THR A 194 4.18 24.73 -2.90
N ARG A 195 4.93 25.23 -3.88
CA ARG A 195 4.48 26.30 -4.78
C ARG A 195 3.32 25.87 -5.68
N PHE A 196 3.26 24.58 -6.04
CA PHE A 196 2.29 24.05 -6.99
C PHE A 196 1.63 22.77 -6.43
N PRO A 197 0.52 22.88 -5.67
CA PRO A 197 -0.13 21.75 -5.00
C PRO A 197 -0.99 20.90 -5.97
N VAL A 198 -0.36 20.25 -6.94
CA VAL A 198 -1.03 19.43 -7.97
C VAL A 198 -1.29 18.02 -7.44
N GLY A 199 -2.49 17.47 -7.66
CA GLY A 199 -2.84 16.08 -7.35
C GLY A 199 -2.93 15.74 -5.84
N LEU A 200 -2.80 16.73 -4.95
CA LEU A 200 -2.83 16.50 -3.50
C LEU A 200 -4.25 16.28 -2.96
N GLU A 201 -5.27 16.85 -3.60
CA GLU A 201 -6.64 16.91 -3.08
C GLU A 201 -7.22 15.52 -2.80
N SER A 202 -7.10 14.60 -3.76
CA SER A 202 -7.65 13.24 -3.62
C SER A 202 -7.03 12.48 -2.44
N GLN A 203 -5.71 12.60 -2.27
CA GLN A 203 -4.94 11.97 -1.19
C GLN A 203 -5.32 12.57 0.18
N VAL A 204 -5.47 13.89 0.24
CA VAL A 204 -5.82 14.62 1.47
C VAL A 204 -7.25 14.29 1.91
N GLN A 205 -8.21 14.33 0.99
CA GLN A 205 -9.62 14.06 1.29
C GLN A 205 -9.85 12.60 1.71
N GLU A 206 -9.10 11.65 1.16
CA GLU A 206 -9.17 10.24 1.58
C GLU A 206 -8.83 10.09 3.07
N VAL A 207 -7.77 10.76 3.53
CA VAL A 207 -7.34 10.73 4.93
C VAL A 207 -8.28 11.54 5.82
N ILE A 208 -8.72 12.73 5.40
CA ILE A 208 -9.65 13.57 6.18
C ILE A 208 -10.98 12.86 6.40
N ARG A 209 -11.52 12.20 5.36
CA ARG A 209 -12.74 11.41 5.49
C ARG A 209 -12.60 10.29 6.53
N PHE A 210 -11.42 9.66 6.63
CA PHE A 210 -11.16 8.68 7.68
C PHE A 210 -11.14 9.33 9.08
N ILE A 211 -10.53 10.51 9.21
CA ILE A 211 -10.53 11.27 10.47
C ILE A 211 -11.96 11.63 10.90
N GLU A 212 -12.78 12.14 9.98
CA GLU A 212 -14.14 12.61 10.28
C GLU A 212 -15.13 11.48 10.59
N THR A 213 -14.89 10.27 10.09
CA THR A 213 -15.73 9.10 10.35
C THR A 213 -15.38 8.38 11.66
N THR A 214 -14.25 8.72 12.28
CA THR A 214 -13.80 8.08 13.52
C THR A 214 -14.35 8.83 14.73
N THR A 215 -15.03 8.11 15.63
CA THR A 215 -15.63 8.69 16.86
C THR A 215 -14.63 8.86 18.01
N TYR A 216 -13.48 8.19 17.95
CA TYR A 216 -12.46 8.18 18.99
C TYR A 216 -11.14 8.80 18.51
N SER A 217 -10.08 8.72 19.33
CA SER A 217 -8.73 9.06 18.88
C SER A 217 -8.28 8.16 17.74
N CYS A 218 -7.59 8.71 16.73
CA CYS A 218 -7.04 7.92 15.63
C CYS A 218 -5.56 8.18 15.38
N ILE A 219 -4.86 7.13 14.98
CA ILE A 219 -3.46 7.13 14.56
C ILE A 219 -3.41 6.73 13.10
N ILE A 220 -2.85 7.60 12.28
CA ILE A 220 -2.78 7.46 10.83
C ILE A 220 -1.33 7.38 10.41
N GLY A 221 -1.01 6.35 9.64
CA GLY A 221 0.31 6.15 9.05
C GLY A 221 0.31 6.48 7.55
N ILE A 222 1.05 7.51 7.13
CA ILE A 222 1.28 7.82 5.70
C ILE A 222 2.60 7.17 5.28
N TRP A 223 2.54 6.21 4.36
CA TRP A 223 3.68 5.38 3.96
C TRP A 223 3.94 5.41 2.45
N GLY A 224 5.19 5.30 2.03
CA GLY A 224 5.58 5.24 0.62
C GLY A 224 7.05 5.57 0.36
N MET A 225 7.49 5.42 -0.89
CA MET A 225 8.90 5.63 -1.31
C MET A 225 9.39 7.08 -1.10
N GLY A 226 10.72 7.28 -1.10
CA GLY A 226 11.31 8.62 -1.06
C GLY A 226 10.82 9.50 -2.22
N GLY A 227 10.44 10.75 -1.95
CA GLY A 227 9.98 11.68 -2.98
C GLY A 227 8.51 11.56 -3.39
N SER A 228 7.73 10.66 -2.77
CA SER A 228 6.30 10.43 -3.11
C SER A 228 5.32 11.50 -2.61
N GLY A 229 5.78 12.52 -1.88
CA GLY A 229 4.92 13.61 -1.37
C GLY A 229 4.32 13.40 0.02
N LYS A 230 4.75 12.38 0.80
CA LYS A 230 4.24 12.11 2.17
C LYS A 230 4.20 13.36 3.07
N THR A 231 5.34 14.03 3.20
CA THR A 231 5.49 15.26 4.01
C THR A 231 4.54 16.35 3.50
N THR A 232 4.46 16.53 2.18
CA THR A 232 3.56 17.49 1.51
C THR A 232 2.09 17.20 1.83
N THR A 233 1.67 15.93 1.76
CA THR A 233 0.32 15.48 2.13
C THR A 233 0.04 15.69 3.61
N ALA A 234 0.98 15.37 4.50
CA ALA A 234 0.85 15.62 5.93
C ALA A 234 0.68 17.11 6.25
N LYS A 235 1.47 17.99 5.62
CA LYS A 235 1.32 19.45 5.76
C LYS A 235 -0.03 19.94 5.25
N ALA A 236 -0.50 19.40 4.12
CA ALA A 236 -1.81 19.74 3.56
C ALA A 236 -2.96 19.32 4.49
N ILE A 237 -2.92 18.10 5.04
CA ILE A 237 -3.92 17.63 6.02
C ILE A 237 -3.90 18.52 7.26
N TYR A 238 -2.71 18.77 7.83
CA TYR A 238 -2.55 19.66 8.99
C TYR A 238 -3.19 21.02 8.72
N ASN A 239 -2.86 21.66 7.60
CA ASN A 239 -3.39 22.96 7.24
C ASN A 239 -4.93 22.99 7.14
N GLN A 240 -5.58 21.89 6.75
CA GLN A 240 -7.04 21.80 6.66
C GLN A 240 -7.73 21.54 8.01
N ILE A 241 -7.10 20.77 8.93
CA ILE A 241 -7.76 20.33 10.17
C ILE A 241 -7.24 21.01 11.43
N HIS A 242 -6.05 21.60 11.45
CA HIS A 242 -5.39 22.11 12.68
C HIS A 242 -6.20 23.14 13.47
N ARG A 243 -7.13 23.85 12.83
CA ARG A 243 -7.98 24.85 13.50
C ARG A 243 -9.02 24.23 14.43
N SER A 244 -9.42 22.97 14.22
CA SER A 244 -10.36 22.29 15.13
C SER A 244 -9.69 21.74 16.39
N PHE A 245 -8.38 21.95 16.55
CA PHE A 245 -7.59 21.50 17.69
C PHE A 245 -6.95 22.70 18.40
N MET A 246 -7.21 22.81 19.70
CA MET A 246 -6.56 23.81 20.56
C MET A 246 -5.08 23.49 20.78
N ASP A 247 -4.80 22.21 21.05
CA ASP A 247 -3.47 21.70 21.35
C ASP A 247 -2.94 20.92 20.13
N LYS A 248 -1.79 21.33 19.59
CA LYS A 248 -1.26 20.78 18.34
C LYS A 248 0.25 20.91 18.20
N SER A 249 0.87 20.05 17.40
CA SER A 249 2.30 20.11 17.07
C SER A 249 2.58 19.43 15.72
N PHE A 250 3.44 20.04 14.92
CA PHE A 250 4.00 19.44 13.70
C PHE A 250 5.52 19.35 13.86
N ILE A 251 6.05 18.13 13.89
CA ILE A 251 7.48 17.87 14.05
C ILE A 251 8.05 17.41 12.71
N GLU A 252 8.78 18.30 12.03
CA GLU A 252 9.41 18.04 10.73
C GLU A 252 10.69 17.19 10.85
N ASP A 253 11.00 16.42 9.80
CA ASP A 253 12.31 15.80 9.56
C ASP A 253 12.88 15.02 10.76
N ILE A 254 12.06 14.20 11.43
CA ILE A 254 12.44 13.50 12.67
C ILE A 254 13.71 12.66 12.48
N ARG A 255 13.84 11.98 11.33
CA ARG A 255 15.05 11.23 10.96
C ARG A 255 16.31 12.08 11.07
N GLU A 256 16.33 13.26 10.44
CA GLU A 256 17.51 14.14 10.42
C GLU A 256 17.69 14.87 11.76
N ALA A 257 16.60 15.33 12.37
CA ALA A 257 16.64 15.97 13.68
C ALA A 257 17.24 15.05 14.76
N CYS A 258 16.96 13.75 14.69
CA CYS A 258 17.52 12.75 15.61
C CYS A 258 19.01 12.42 15.39
N LYS A 259 19.61 12.81 14.27
CA LYS A 259 21.07 12.65 14.05
C LYS A 259 21.89 13.68 14.82
N ARG A 260 21.27 14.80 15.22
CA ARG A 260 21.92 15.87 15.99
C ARG A 260 22.09 15.48 17.46
N ASP A 261 23.01 16.14 18.15
CA ASP A 261 23.22 15.89 19.59
C ASP A 261 21.92 16.08 20.38
N ARG A 262 21.64 15.12 21.27
CA ARG A 262 20.40 15.02 22.07
C ARG A 262 19.12 15.22 21.23
N GLY A 263 19.13 14.81 19.96
CA GLY A 263 18.04 15.08 19.00
C GLY A 263 16.65 14.67 19.50
N GLN A 264 16.51 13.47 20.08
CA GLN A 264 15.22 13.02 20.64
C GLN A 264 14.73 13.89 21.80
N ILE A 265 15.62 14.33 22.69
CA ILE A 265 15.25 15.23 23.80
C ILE A 265 14.78 16.58 23.26
N ARG A 266 15.43 17.10 22.22
CA ARG A 266 15.00 18.33 21.55
C ARG A 266 13.60 18.20 20.96
N LEU A 267 13.29 17.06 20.33
CA LEU A 267 11.95 16.79 19.80
C LEU A 267 10.89 16.68 20.90
N GLN A 268 11.21 16.03 22.03
CA GLN A 268 10.32 15.99 23.20
C GLN A 268 10.05 17.39 23.76
N LYS A 269 11.08 18.23 23.87
CA LYS A 269 10.94 19.63 24.30
C LYS A 269 10.08 20.44 23.33
N GLN A 270 10.25 20.25 22.02
CA GLN A 270 9.45 20.91 20.99
C GLN A 270 7.97 20.51 21.11
N LEU A 271 7.67 19.20 21.15
CA LEU A 271 6.29 18.71 21.30
C LEU A 271 5.59 19.34 22.53
N LEU A 272 6.27 19.33 23.67
CA LEU A 272 5.75 19.92 24.90
C LEU A 272 5.59 21.44 24.80
N SER A 273 6.53 22.13 24.16
CA SER A 273 6.45 23.58 23.95
C SER A 273 5.30 23.96 23.01
N ASP A 274 5.08 23.20 21.95
CA ASP A 274 4.02 23.46 20.97
C ASP A 274 2.63 23.28 21.59
N VAL A 275 2.48 22.26 22.44
CA VAL A 275 1.19 21.94 23.09
C VAL A 275 0.96 22.75 24.36
N LEU A 276 1.95 22.88 25.24
CA LEU A 276 1.80 23.58 26.52
C LEU A 276 2.04 25.09 26.41
N LYS A 277 2.51 25.57 25.26
CA LYS A 277 2.88 26.97 25.00
C LYS A 277 3.87 27.53 26.04
N THR A 278 4.71 26.66 26.61
CA THR A 278 5.70 27.01 27.62
C THR A 278 6.98 26.17 27.45
N LYS A 279 8.12 26.72 27.86
CA LYS A 279 9.40 26.01 27.78
C LYS A 279 9.45 24.92 28.84
N VAL A 280 9.80 23.70 28.43
CA VAL A 280 9.96 22.56 29.34
C VAL A 280 11.40 22.06 29.32
N GLU A 281 11.95 21.85 30.51
CA GLU A 281 13.28 21.27 30.70
C GLU A 281 13.23 19.75 30.81
N ILE A 282 14.06 19.08 30.00
CA ILE A 282 14.16 17.63 29.89
C ILE A 282 15.63 17.27 29.80
N HIS A 283 16.07 16.38 30.69
CA HIS A 283 17.48 15.99 30.84
C HIS A 283 17.80 14.58 30.31
N SER A 284 16.76 13.77 30.07
CA SER A 284 16.90 12.40 29.59
C SER A 284 15.66 11.99 28.80
N ILE A 285 15.81 11.09 27.83
CA ILE A 285 14.71 10.59 26.99
C ILE A 285 13.59 9.98 27.85
N GLY A 286 13.95 9.10 28.82
CA GLY A 286 12.98 8.44 29.69
C GLY A 286 12.14 9.42 30.51
N ARG A 287 12.77 10.40 31.16
CA ARG A 287 12.02 11.47 31.84
C ARG A 287 11.16 12.27 30.87
N GLY A 288 11.65 12.56 29.67
CA GLY A 288 10.88 13.29 28.67
C GLY A 288 9.61 12.54 28.26
N THR A 289 9.70 11.22 28.06
CA THR A 289 8.54 10.37 27.76
C THR A 289 7.53 10.42 28.91
N THR A 290 7.97 10.26 30.17
CA THR A 290 7.06 10.38 31.34
C THR A 290 6.42 11.76 31.46
N VAL A 291 7.15 12.84 31.14
CA VAL A 291 6.58 14.20 31.16
C VAL A 291 5.53 14.38 30.07
N ILE A 292 5.79 13.88 28.86
CA ILE A 292 4.81 13.85 27.76
C ILE A 292 3.55 13.12 28.19
N GLU A 293 3.69 11.88 28.66
CA GLU A 293 2.55 11.05 29.09
C GLU A 293 1.71 11.76 30.16
N ASN A 294 2.35 12.30 31.20
CA ASN A 294 1.63 12.95 32.30
C ASN A 294 0.97 14.27 31.87
N ARG A 295 1.67 15.12 31.11
CA ARG A 295 1.21 16.48 30.78
C ARG A 295 0.25 16.51 29.59
N LEU A 296 0.36 15.55 28.68
CA LEU A 296 -0.48 15.46 27.48
C LEU A 296 -1.65 14.49 27.67
N SER A 297 -1.69 13.72 28.76
CA SER A 297 -2.80 12.81 29.05
C SER A 297 -4.16 13.50 29.01
N LYS A 298 -5.15 12.80 28.42
CA LYS A 298 -6.57 13.23 28.35
C LYS A 298 -6.84 14.52 27.57
N LYS A 299 -5.83 15.15 26.97
CA LYS A 299 -6.01 16.29 26.06
C LYS A 299 -6.42 15.78 24.67
N ARG A 300 -7.24 16.57 23.97
CA ARG A 300 -7.55 16.37 22.55
C ARG A 300 -6.47 17.06 21.71
N LEU A 301 -5.65 16.28 21.02
CA LEU A 301 -4.41 16.74 20.39
C LEU A 301 -4.40 16.49 18.88
N LEU A 302 -3.74 17.35 18.11
CA LEU A 302 -3.29 17.05 16.74
C LEU A 302 -1.76 17.00 16.70
N ILE A 303 -1.19 15.82 16.45
CA ILE A 303 0.27 15.63 16.38
C ILE A 303 0.64 15.08 15.02
N VAL A 304 1.57 15.73 14.33
CA VAL A 304 2.17 15.20 13.10
C VAL A 304 3.65 14.90 13.32
N LEU A 305 4.05 13.65 13.07
CA LEU A 305 5.42 13.16 13.18
C LEU A 305 5.95 12.83 11.79
N ASP A 306 6.78 13.71 11.23
CA ASP A 306 7.24 13.59 9.85
C ASP A 306 8.61 12.91 9.70
N ASP A 307 8.75 12.09 8.65
CA ASP A 307 9.92 11.31 8.26
C ASP A 307 10.51 10.47 9.40
N VAL A 308 9.67 9.65 10.03
CA VAL A 308 10.10 8.69 11.06
C VAL A 308 10.75 7.47 10.41
N ASN A 309 11.89 7.01 10.96
CA ASN A 309 12.62 5.86 10.42
C ASN A 309 13.09 4.84 11.47
N LYS A 310 12.83 5.06 12.77
CA LYS A 310 13.21 4.13 13.85
C LYS A 310 12.11 4.03 14.90
N SER A 311 11.83 2.81 15.38
CA SER A 311 10.86 2.56 16.45
C SER A 311 11.18 3.30 17.76
N GLY A 312 12.48 3.49 18.05
CA GLY A 312 12.93 4.28 19.20
C GLY A 312 12.51 5.76 19.16
N GLN A 313 12.33 6.35 17.96
CA GLN A 313 11.83 7.72 17.81
C GLN A 313 10.35 7.80 18.23
N LEU A 314 9.54 6.84 17.76
CA LEU A 314 8.14 6.73 18.15
C LEU A 314 8.01 6.51 19.66
N LYS A 315 8.77 5.58 20.24
CA LYS A 315 8.75 5.34 21.69
C LYS A 315 9.10 6.60 22.50
N ALA A 316 10.07 7.39 22.03
CA ALA A 316 10.46 8.62 22.71
C ALA A 316 9.35 9.70 22.72
N LEU A 317 8.58 9.82 21.63
CA LEU A 317 7.57 10.88 21.45
C LEU A 317 6.15 10.43 21.84
N CYS A 318 5.82 9.16 21.65
CA CYS A 318 4.50 8.59 21.83
C CYS A 318 4.36 7.68 23.05
N GLY A 319 5.47 7.20 23.63
CA GLY A 319 5.43 6.24 24.72
C GLY A 319 4.64 4.98 24.35
N ASN A 320 3.71 4.57 25.20
CA ASN A 320 2.79 3.45 24.97
C ASN A 320 1.45 3.82 24.33
N LEU A 321 1.24 5.10 23.96
CA LEU A 321 0.00 5.68 23.41
C LEU A 321 -1.27 5.56 24.29
N GLN A 322 -1.21 4.97 25.49
CA GLN A 322 -2.40 4.80 26.34
C GLN A 322 -2.93 6.12 26.91
N TRP A 323 -2.17 7.20 26.78
CA TRP A 323 -2.47 8.52 27.32
C TRP A 323 -3.21 9.44 26.34
N ILE A 324 -3.36 9.06 25.07
CA ILE A 324 -4.02 9.90 24.05
C ILE A 324 -5.46 10.18 24.50
N GLY A 325 -5.85 11.46 24.57
CA GLY A 325 -7.22 11.83 24.87
C GLY A 325 -8.18 11.59 23.71
N GLU A 326 -9.46 11.46 24.03
CA GLU A 326 -10.52 11.21 23.05
C GLU A 326 -10.57 12.31 21.96
N GLY A 327 -10.80 11.89 20.71
CA GLY A 327 -10.86 12.78 19.54
C GLY A 327 -9.51 13.34 19.09
N SER A 328 -8.37 12.84 19.61
CA SER A 328 -7.03 13.21 19.15
C SER A 328 -6.66 12.54 17.83
N VAL A 329 -5.85 13.22 17.02
CA VAL A 329 -5.36 12.72 15.74
C VAL A 329 -3.83 12.73 15.74
N ILE A 330 -3.23 11.57 15.49
CA ILE A 330 -1.77 11.45 15.31
C ILE A 330 -1.49 11.00 13.88
N ILE A 331 -0.73 11.79 13.13
CA ILE A 331 -0.32 11.46 11.75
C ILE A 331 1.19 11.17 11.76
N ILE A 332 1.60 10.05 11.20
CA ILE A 332 3.00 9.64 11.14
C ILE A 332 3.36 9.43 9.68
N THR A 333 4.39 10.11 9.17
CA THR A 333 4.93 9.82 7.85
C THR A 333 6.18 8.94 7.96
N THR A 334 6.29 7.93 7.10
CA THR A 334 7.41 6.98 7.10
C THR A 334 7.68 6.41 5.73
N ARG A 335 8.90 5.94 5.50
CA ARG A 335 9.27 5.10 4.35
C ARG A 335 9.21 3.61 4.66
N ASP A 336 9.08 3.26 5.94
CA ASP A 336 9.09 1.90 6.47
C ASP A 336 7.76 1.60 7.17
N LYS A 337 6.93 0.77 6.51
CA LYS A 337 5.64 0.32 7.00
C LYS A 337 5.75 -0.51 8.27
N HIS A 338 6.89 -1.17 8.50
CA HIS A 338 7.09 -2.02 9.67
C HIS A 338 6.98 -1.25 10.99
N LEU A 339 7.27 0.06 10.97
CA LEU A 339 7.11 0.95 12.13
C LEU A 339 5.66 0.99 12.65
N PHE A 340 4.67 0.72 11.80
CA PHE A 340 3.27 0.64 12.19
C PHE A 340 2.87 -0.71 12.77
N THR A 341 3.73 -1.74 12.79
CA THR A 341 3.36 -3.04 13.35
C THR A 341 3.36 -3.00 14.89
N GLY A 342 4.28 -2.24 15.49
CA GLY A 342 4.38 -2.08 16.95
C GLY A 342 3.48 -0.98 17.53
N LEU A 343 2.97 -0.10 16.68
CA LEU A 343 2.08 1.00 17.01
C LEU A 343 0.70 0.56 16.50
N LYS A 344 -0.35 0.39 17.31
CA LYS A 344 -1.67 -0.02 16.79
C LYS A 344 -2.28 1.11 15.94
N VAL A 345 -1.82 1.26 14.69
CA VAL A 345 -2.25 2.29 13.74
C VAL A 345 -3.64 1.91 13.22
N ASP A 346 -4.57 2.87 13.26
CA ASP A 346 -5.96 2.67 12.86
C ASP A 346 -6.13 2.69 11.34
N TYR A 347 -5.30 3.48 10.64
CA TYR A 347 -5.31 3.57 9.17
C TYR A 347 -3.92 3.79 8.58
N VAL A 348 -3.59 3.01 7.54
CA VAL A 348 -2.33 3.17 6.78
C VAL A 348 -2.66 3.65 5.38
N HIS A 349 -2.26 4.88 5.07
CA HIS A 349 -2.39 5.50 3.77
C HIS A 349 -1.13 5.25 2.93
N GLU A 350 -1.22 4.41 1.90
CA GLU A 350 -0.14 4.16 0.95
C GLU A 350 -0.11 5.23 -0.14
N MET A 351 1.00 5.97 -0.24
CA MET A 351 1.21 6.97 -1.27
C MET A 351 1.38 6.32 -2.64
N LYS A 352 0.41 6.56 -3.51
CA LYS A 352 0.43 6.14 -4.91
C LYS A 352 1.23 7.12 -5.76
N GLU A 353 1.76 6.64 -6.89
CA GLU A 353 2.38 7.50 -7.89
C GLU A 353 1.33 8.45 -8.51
N MET A 354 1.76 9.67 -8.87
CA MET A 354 0.88 10.67 -9.50
C MET A 354 0.38 10.17 -10.86
N HIS A 355 -0.86 10.50 -11.22
CA HIS A 355 -1.38 10.17 -12.54
C HIS A 355 -0.62 10.95 -13.64
N ALA A 356 -0.61 10.42 -14.86
CA ALA A 356 0.16 11.01 -15.97
C ALA A 356 -0.22 12.48 -16.24
N ASN A 357 -1.50 12.84 -16.09
CA ASN A 357 -1.97 14.21 -16.31
C ASN A 357 -1.53 15.16 -15.19
N GLU A 358 -1.65 14.74 -13.92
CA GLU A 358 -1.18 15.51 -12.76
C GLU A 358 0.35 15.67 -12.80
N SER A 359 1.05 14.62 -13.23
CA SER A 359 2.49 14.65 -13.40
C SER A 359 2.93 15.63 -14.49
N LEU A 360 2.19 15.68 -15.60
CA LEU A 360 2.44 16.63 -16.68
C LEU A 360 2.20 18.06 -16.22
N GLU A 361 1.11 18.31 -15.50
CA GLU A 361 0.80 19.63 -14.94
C GLU A 361 1.89 20.09 -13.95
N LEU A 362 2.29 19.23 -13.02
CA LEU A 362 3.34 19.56 -12.05
C LEU A 362 4.67 19.88 -12.75
N LEU A 363 5.10 19.04 -13.70
CA LEU A 363 6.29 19.30 -14.50
C LEU A 363 6.17 20.64 -15.24
N SER A 364 5.00 20.93 -15.83
CA SER A 364 4.77 22.16 -16.58
C SER A 364 4.85 23.41 -15.71
N TRP A 365 4.33 23.37 -14.48
CA TRP A 365 4.48 24.48 -13.55
C TRP A 365 5.94 24.76 -13.18
N HIS A 366 6.75 23.70 -13.00
CA HIS A 366 8.16 23.87 -12.69
C HIS A 366 9.00 24.33 -13.88
N ALA A 367 8.70 23.82 -15.09
CA ALA A 367 9.48 24.10 -16.31
C ALA A 367 9.06 25.36 -17.08
N PHE A 368 7.75 25.66 -17.13
CA PHE A 368 7.17 26.72 -17.96
C PHE A 368 6.41 27.79 -17.16
N ARG A 369 6.12 27.57 -15.87
CA ARG A 369 5.23 28.42 -15.05
C ARG A 369 3.79 28.46 -15.55
N GLU A 370 3.37 27.39 -16.21
CA GLU A 370 2.01 27.21 -16.74
C GLU A 370 1.54 25.78 -16.44
N ALA A 371 0.22 25.57 -16.35
CA ALA A 371 -0.36 24.25 -16.08
C ALA A 371 -0.18 23.24 -17.23
N LYS A 372 0.22 23.70 -18.42
CA LYS A 372 0.42 22.86 -19.60
C LYS A 372 1.78 23.13 -20.24
N PRO A 373 2.36 22.16 -20.95
CA PRO A 373 3.57 22.41 -21.71
C PRO A 373 3.27 23.33 -22.89
N LYS A 374 4.28 24.09 -23.31
CA LYS A 374 4.27 24.75 -24.61
C LYS A 374 4.13 23.70 -25.72
N GLU A 375 3.48 24.06 -26.82
CA GLU A 375 3.09 23.11 -27.88
C GLU A 375 4.27 22.27 -28.39
N ASP A 376 5.39 22.93 -28.73
CA ASP A 376 6.63 22.31 -29.22
C ASP A 376 7.32 21.38 -28.20
N PHE A 377 6.94 21.48 -26.92
CA PHE A 377 7.51 20.70 -25.82
C PHE A 377 6.60 19.56 -25.37
N ASN A 378 5.37 19.44 -25.88
CA ASN A 378 4.38 18.48 -25.40
C ASN A 378 4.89 17.03 -25.39
N GLU A 379 5.52 16.58 -26.48
CA GLU A 379 6.07 15.22 -26.57
C GLU A 379 7.25 15.02 -25.61
N LEU A 380 8.16 15.99 -25.55
CA LEU A 380 9.32 15.94 -24.65
C LEU A 380 8.89 15.93 -23.18
N ALA A 381 7.90 16.74 -22.81
CA ALA A 381 7.32 16.77 -21.47
C ALA A 381 6.70 15.42 -21.11
N ARG A 382 5.97 14.77 -22.03
CA ARG A 382 5.45 13.41 -21.81
C ARG A 382 6.57 12.38 -21.62
N ASN A 383 7.68 12.50 -22.36
CA ASN A 383 8.84 11.62 -22.17
C ASN A 383 9.51 11.82 -20.80
N VAL A 384 9.64 13.06 -20.32
CA VAL A 384 10.11 13.37 -18.96
C VAL A 384 9.17 12.79 -17.90
N VAL A 385 7.85 12.96 -18.06
CA VAL A 385 6.86 12.38 -17.16
C VAL A 385 6.96 10.86 -17.11
N ALA A 386 7.10 10.21 -18.27
CA ALA A 386 7.28 8.76 -18.37
C ALA A 386 8.58 8.29 -17.67
N TYR A 387 9.67 9.05 -17.79
CA TYR A 387 10.91 8.81 -17.07
C TYR A 387 10.72 8.93 -15.54
N CYS A 388 10.08 10.01 -15.08
CA CYS A 388 9.85 10.24 -13.65
C CYS A 388 8.93 9.22 -12.98
N GLY A 389 8.07 8.53 -13.75
CA GLY A 389 7.17 7.51 -13.23
C GLY A 389 6.10 8.02 -12.27
N GLY A 390 5.78 9.32 -12.31
CA GLY A 390 4.80 9.93 -11.40
C GLY A 390 5.34 10.27 -10.00
N LEU A 391 6.67 10.36 -9.82
CA LEU A 391 7.28 10.77 -8.56
C LEU A 391 7.35 12.32 -8.46
N PRO A 392 6.61 12.97 -7.53
CA PRO A 392 6.52 14.43 -7.44
C PRO A 392 7.89 15.13 -7.38
N LEU A 393 8.79 14.63 -6.53
CA LEU A 393 10.10 15.24 -6.34
C LEU A 393 10.99 15.15 -7.60
N ALA A 394 10.90 14.05 -8.36
CA ALA A 394 11.65 13.94 -9.62
C ALA A 394 11.11 14.89 -10.69
N LEU A 395 9.78 15.09 -10.73
CA LEU A 395 9.14 16.05 -11.64
C LEU A 395 9.54 17.49 -11.31
N GLU A 396 9.57 17.85 -10.03
CA GLU A 396 10.04 19.17 -9.57
C GLU A 396 11.50 19.40 -9.95
N ASP A 397 12.40 18.47 -9.60
CA ASP A 397 13.83 18.62 -9.85
C ASP A 397 14.16 18.70 -11.34
N LEU A 398 13.58 17.81 -12.17
CA LEU A 398 13.77 17.87 -13.61
C LEU A 398 13.08 19.08 -14.25
N GLY A 399 11.89 19.47 -13.79
CA GLY A 399 11.21 20.66 -14.29
C GLY A 399 12.03 21.93 -14.06
N LEU A 400 12.61 22.07 -12.86
CA LEU A 400 13.52 23.16 -12.54
C LEU A 400 14.80 23.10 -13.39
N TYR A 401 15.41 21.92 -13.54
CA TYR A 401 16.60 21.74 -14.37
C TYR A 401 16.36 22.10 -15.84
N LEU A 402 15.15 21.87 -16.36
CA LEU A 402 14.75 22.08 -17.74
C LEU A 402 14.15 23.48 -18.04
N THR A 403 14.03 24.32 -17.02
CA THR A 403 13.50 25.68 -17.16
C THR A 403 14.35 26.51 -18.13
N ASN A 404 13.70 27.28 -19.02
CA ASN A 404 14.35 28.15 -20.01
C ASN A 404 15.33 27.45 -20.97
N ARG A 405 15.21 26.14 -21.15
CA ARG A 405 16.02 25.37 -22.12
C ARG A 405 15.31 25.17 -23.44
N THR A 406 16.09 25.05 -24.50
CA THR A 406 15.63 24.73 -25.85
C THR A 406 15.17 23.27 -25.97
N THR A 407 14.37 22.95 -26.98
CA THR A 407 13.94 21.56 -27.27
C THR A 407 15.12 20.61 -27.51
N ASN A 408 16.22 21.09 -28.08
CA ASN A 408 17.45 20.31 -28.28
C ASN A 408 18.16 20.00 -26.95
N GLU A 409 18.20 20.95 -26.03
CA GLU A 409 18.74 20.71 -24.70
C GLU A 409 17.87 19.74 -23.89
N TRP A 410 16.54 19.80 -24.03
CA TRP A 410 15.62 18.81 -23.44
C TRP A 410 15.91 17.40 -23.96
N ARG A 411 16.07 17.23 -25.27
CA ARG A 411 16.46 15.94 -25.87
C ARG A 411 17.81 15.46 -25.34
N SER A 412 18.80 16.36 -25.25
CA SER A 412 20.12 16.04 -24.72
C SER A 412 20.07 15.65 -23.24
N ALA A 413 19.27 16.35 -22.43
CA ALA A 413 19.06 16.03 -21.02
C ALA A 413 18.39 14.66 -20.83
N LEU A 414 17.33 14.36 -21.60
CA LEU A 414 16.69 13.05 -21.59
C LEU A 414 17.66 11.94 -22.02
N SER A 415 18.41 12.14 -23.10
CA SER A 415 19.43 11.18 -23.57
C SER A 415 20.53 10.94 -22.52
N LYS A 416 20.90 11.99 -21.76
CA LYS A 416 21.83 11.84 -20.63
C LYS A 416 21.22 10.98 -19.51
N LEU A 417 19.94 11.17 -19.18
CA LEU A 417 19.25 10.42 -18.13
C LEU A 417 19.13 8.92 -18.44
N GLU A 418 19.02 8.55 -19.73
CA GLU A 418 19.03 7.15 -20.17
C GLU A 418 20.33 6.40 -19.81
N THR A 419 21.44 7.13 -19.65
CA THR A 419 22.77 6.54 -19.36
C THR A 419 23.29 6.85 -17.96
N THR A 420 22.86 7.97 -17.38
CA THR A 420 23.29 8.43 -16.05
C THR A 420 22.09 9.04 -15.32
N PRO A 421 21.58 8.36 -14.28
CA PRO A 421 20.44 8.85 -13.52
C PRO A 421 20.71 10.19 -12.82
N ASN A 422 19.64 10.93 -12.51
CA ASN A 422 19.74 12.22 -11.83
C ASN A 422 20.34 12.05 -10.41
N PRO A 423 21.48 12.68 -10.07
CA PRO A 423 22.15 12.49 -8.77
C PRO A 423 21.30 12.82 -7.54
N HIS A 424 20.48 13.87 -7.59
CA HIS A 424 19.68 14.31 -6.45
C HIS A 424 18.53 13.34 -6.17
N VAL A 425 17.80 12.96 -7.23
CA VAL A 425 16.75 11.93 -7.15
C VAL A 425 17.32 10.61 -6.63
N GLN A 426 18.50 10.23 -7.12
CA GLN A 426 19.21 9.02 -6.70
C GLN A 426 19.56 9.04 -5.22
N GLU A 427 20.12 10.14 -4.72
CA GLU A 427 20.44 10.30 -3.30
C GLU A 427 19.21 10.10 -2.41
N ILE A 428 18.08 10.68 -2.77
CA ILE A 428 16.84 10.60 -1.98
C ILE A 428 16.25 9.18 -1.96
N LEU A 429 16.28 8.48 -3.10
CA LEU A 429 15.80 7.10 -3.20
C LEU A 429 16.74 6.12 -2.48
N LYS A 430 18.05 6.36 -2.57
CA LYS A 430 19.09 5.52 -1.96
C LYS A 430 18.99 5.47 -0.44
N ILE A 431 18.41 6.47 0.22
CA ILE A 431 18.19 6.46 1.68
C ILE A 431 17.46 5.19 2.15
N SER A 432 16.45 4.71 1.42
CA SER A 432 15.71 3.49 1.81
C SER A 432 16.57 2.24 1.70
N PHE A 433 17.46 2.18 0.70
CA PHE A 433 18.43 1.10 0.49
C PHE A 433 19.56 1.14 1.53
N ASP A 434 20.14 2.31 1.76
CA ASP A 434 21.23 2.49 2.75
C ASP A 434 20.76 2.18 4.17
N GLY A 435 19.46 2.30 4.44
CA GLY A 435 18.88 1.92 5.73
C GLY A 435 18.68 0.42 5.93
N LEU A 436 18.96 -0.44 4.94
CA LEU A 436 18.96 -1.90 5.09
C LEU A 436 20.20 -2.32 5.89
N ASN A 437 20.00 -3.00 7.02
CA ASN A 437 21.10 -3.39 7.91
C ASN A 437 21.72 -4.74 7.51
N ASP A 438 20.95 -5.61 6.84
CA ASP A 438 21.42 -6.93 6.40
C ASP A 438 21.96 -6.83 4.95
N GLU A 439 23.19 -7.30 4.75
CA GLU A 439 23.79 -7.38 3.42
C GLU A 439 23.03 -8.35 2.50
N LYS A 440 22.38 -9.39 3.05
CA LYS A 440 21.53 -10.29 2.26
C LYS A 440 20.29 -9.58 1.72
N GLU A 441 19.67 -8.68 2.49
CA GLU A 441 18.54 -7.87 2.03
C GLU A 441 18.97 -6.94 0.87
N LYS A 442 20.18 -6.38 0.95
CA LYS A 442 20.75 -5.59 -0.15
C LYS A 442 20.97 -6.44 -1.39
N ASP A 443 21.51 -7.65 -1.24
CA ASP A 443 21.70 -8.56 -2.36
C ASP A 443 20.38 -9.02 -3.00
N ILE A 444 19.34 -9.29 -2.20
CA ILE A 444 17.99 -9.56 -2.70
C ILE A 444 17.50 -8.37 -3.53
N PHE A 445 17.63 -7.15 -3.03
CA PHE A 445 17.21 -5.94 -3.76
C PHE A 445 17.93 -5.81 -5.11
N LEU A 446 19.25 -5.99 -5.13
CA LEU A 446 20.06 -5.89 -6.33
C LEU A 446 19.76 -7.02 -7.34
N ASP A 447 19.49 -8.23 -6.85
CA ASP A 447 19.04 -9.35 -7.68
C ASP A 447 17.68 -9.03 -8.32
N VAL A 448 16.74 -8.51 -7.53
CA VAL A 448 15.40 -8.19 -8.01
C VAL A 448 15.43 -7.08 -9.07
N CYS A 449 16.20 -6.01 -8.86
CA CYS A 449 16.28 -4.91 -9.81
C CYS A 449 16.87 -5.32 -11.18
N CYS A 450 17.73 -6.34 -11.20
CA CYS A 450 18.39 -6.80 -12.42
C CYS A 450 17.63 -7.93 -13.13
N PHE A 451 17.06 -8.88 -12.40
CA PHE A 451 16.63 -10.16 -12.98
C PHE A 451 15.17 -10.53 -12.77
N PHE A 452 14.54 -10.06 -11.68
CA PHE A 452 13.28 -10.63 -11.19
C PHE A 452 12.04 -9.74 -11.29
N ILE A 453 12.18 -8.50 -11.78
CA ILE A 453 11.01 -7.68 -12.12
C ILE A 453 10.09 -8.41 -13.11
N GLY A 454 8.80 -8.44 -12.81
CA GLY A 454 7.74 -9.09 -13.58
C GLY A 454 7.62 -10.60 -13.37
N LYS A 455 8.43 -11.20 -12.49
CA LYS A 455 8.33 -12.62 -12.11
C LYS A 455 7.49 -12.82 -10.86
N ASP A 456 6.89 -14.00 -10.75
CA ASP A 456 6.09 -14.40 -9.58
C ASP A 456 6.94 -14.43 -8.30
N ILE A 457 6.39 -13.91 -7.20
CA ILE A 457 7.11 -13.76 -5.93
C ILE A 457 7.59 -15.09 -5.38
N ALA A 458 6.78 -16.15 -5.42
CA ALA A 458 7.18 -17.42 -4.83
C ALA A 458 8.26 -18.12 -5.65
N TYR A 459 8.18 -18.01 -6.98
CA TYR A 459 9.25 -18.46 -7.88
C TYR A 459 10.59 -17.79 -7.53
N VAL A 460 10.57 -16.48 -7.29
CA VAL A 460 11.77 -15.71 -6.93
C VAL A 460 12.24 -16.05 -5.51
N THR A 461 11.30 -16.23 -4.58
CA THR A 461 11.59 -16.59 -3.19
C THR A 461 12.37 -17.89 -3.13
N GLU A 462 11.92 -18.93 -3.84
CA GLU A 462 12.62 -20.23 -3.92
C GLU A 462 14.07 -20.08 -4.39
N ILE A 463 14.26 -19.39 -5.52
CA ILE A 463 15.59 -19.18 -6.11
C ILE A 463 16.54 -18.49 -5.13
N LEU A 464 16.08 -17.41 -4.49
CA LEU A 464 16.91 -16.61 -3.60
C LEU A 464 17.18 -17.32 -2.27
N ASN A 465 16.25 -18.14 -1.78
CA ASN A 465 16.48 -19.02 -0.63
C ASN A 465 17.55 -20.08 -0.94
N GLY A 466 17.50 -20.69 -2.12
CA GLY A 466 18.56 -21.60 -2.58
C GLY A 466 19.91 -20.92 -2.84
N CYS A 467 19.93 -19.58 -2.95
CA CYS A 467 21.16 -18.78 -2.89
C CYS A 467 21.63 -18.47 -1.45
N GLY A 468 20.90 -18.89 -0.41
CA GLY A 468 21.23 -18.61 0.99
C GLY A 468 20.87 -17.20 1.47
N LEU A 469 19.98 -16.49 0.75
CA LEU A 469 19.66 -15.08 1.02
C LEU A 469 18.48 -14.86 1.98
N HIS A 470 17.77 -15.90 2.43
CA HIS A 470 16.60 -15.79 3.33
C HIS A 470 15.51 -14.85 2.79
N SER A 471 15.10 -15.08 1.55
CA SER A 471 14.14 -14.23 0.83
C SER A 471 12.74 -14.21 1.45
N ASP A 472 12.35 -15.24 2.20
CA ASP A 472 11.10 -15.25 2.98
C ASP A 472 11.01 -14.08 3.96
N CYS A 473 12.14 -13.66 4.53
CA CYS A 473 12.23 -12.48 5.41
C CYS A 473 12.60 -11.22 4.62
N GLY A 474 13.57 -11.32 3.71
CA GLY A 474 14.09 -10.16 2.99
C GLY A 474 13.09 -9.50 2.03
N ILE A 475 12.27 -10.27 1.31
CA ILE A 475 11.28 -9.70 0.38
C ILE A 475 10.24 -8.85 1.14
N PRO A 476 9.61 -9.34 2.24
CA PRO A 476 8.74 -8.49 3.06
C PRO A 476 9.39 -7.20 3.54
N VAL A 477 10.67 -7.23 3.98
CA VAL A 477 11.38 -6.01 4.43
C VAL A 477 11.54 -5.00 3.29
N LEU A 478 11.85 -5.47 2.08
CA LEU A 478 11.95 -4.60 0.90
C LEU A 478 10.59 -4.03 0.48
N ILE A 479 9.51 -4.79 0.64
CA ILE A 479 8.14 -4.29 0.43
C ILE A 479 7.82 -3.22 1.45
N ASP A 480 8.01 -3.48 2.75
CA ASP A 480 7.72 -2.52 3.83
C ASP A 480 8.49 -1.21 3.67
N ARG A 481 9.67 -1.24 3.03
CA ARG A 481 10.50 -0.06 2.72
C ARG A 481 10.17 0.64 1.40
N SER A 482 9.12 0.19 0.71
CA SER A 482 8.71 0.66 -0.63
C SER A 482 9.83 0.55 -1.69
N LEU A 483 10.77 -0.39 -1.53
CA LEU A 483 11.83 -0.65 -2.52
C LEU A 483 11.33 -1.58 -3.64
N ILE A 484 10.40 -2.47 -3.30
CA ILE A 484 9.69 -3.35 -4.25
C ILE A 484 8.19 -3.30 -3.95
N LYS A 485 7.37 -3.66 -4.93
CA LYS A 485 5.92 -3.76 -4.80
C LYS A 485 5.40 -5.07 -5.36
N VAL A 486 4.21 -5.46 -4.92
CA VAL A 486 3.49 -6.62 -5.45
C VAL A 486 2.50 -6.13 -6.49
N GLU A 487 2.83 -6.38 -7.75
CA GLU A 487 1.97 -6.07 -8.88
C GLU A 487 0.85 -7.11 -9.04
N LYS A 488 -0.05 -6.84 -9.99
CA LYS A 488 -1.08 -7.81 -10.38
C LYS A 488 -0.46 -9.18 -10.67
N ASN A 489 -1.22 -10.23 -10.33
CA ASN A 489 -0.81 -11.62 -10.48
C ASN A 489 0.41 -12.02 -9.62
N ASN A 490 0.58 -11.40 -8.45
CA ASN A 490 1.63 -11.73 -7.47
C ASN A 490 3.06 -11.60 -8.03
N LYS A 491 3.25 -10.64 -8.94
CA LYS A 491 4.55 -10.39 -9.56
C LYS A 491 5.33 -9.32 -8.80
N LEU A 492 6.65 -9.47 -8.76
CA LEU A 492 7.52 -8.40 -8.28
C LEU A 492 7.50 -7.22 -9.25
N GLY A 493 7.20 -6.05 -8.72
CA GLY A 493 7.36 -4.76 -9.38
C GLY A 493 8.33 -3.86 -8.62
N MET A 494 8.77 -2.81 -9.29
CA MET A 494 9.62 -1.77 -8.73
C MET A 494 9.35 -0.49 -9.51
N HIS A 495 9.42 0.66 -8.84
CA HIS A 495 9.37 1.95 -9.53
C HIS A 495 10.61 2.12 -10.42
N ASN A 496 10.45 2.65 -11.65
CA ASN A 496 11.53 2.76 -12.63
C ASN A 496 12.79 3.43 -12.07
N LEU A 497 12.63 4.59 -11.40
CA LEU A 497 13.75 5.29 -10.77
C LEU A 497 14.43 4.52 -9.62
N VAL A 498 13.70 3.67 -8.90
CA VAL A 498 14.26 2.79 -7.85
C VAL A 498 15.08 1.67 -8.51
N GLN A 499 14.61 1.15 -9.65
CA GLN A 499 15.37 0.17 -10.43
C GLN A 499 16.66 0.77 -11.00
N GLU A 500 16.59 1.98 -11.55
CA GLU A 500 17.78 2.73 -11.98
C GLU A 500 18.74 2.95 -10.82
N MET A 501 18.22 3.24 -9.62
CA MET A 501 19.04 3.41 -8.43
C MET A 501 19.79 2.15 -8.03
N GLY A 502 19.12 1.00 -7.99
CA GLY A 502 19.80 -0.28 -7.75
C GLY A 502 20.87 -0.59 -8.80
N ARG A 503 20.57 -0.32 -10.07
CA ARG A 503 21.50 -0.48 -11.20
C ARG A 503 22.70 0.47 -11.10
N GLU A 504 22.48 1.71 -10.69
CA GLU A 504 23.55 2.71 -10.51
C GLU A 504 24.48 2.32 -9.36
N ILE A 505 23.96 1.79 -8.24
CA ILE A 505 24.80 1.24 -7.15
C ILE A 505 25.76 0.18 -7.70
N ILE A 506 25.26 -0.76 -8.50
CA ILE A 506 26.10 -1.80 -9.11
C ILE A 506 27.10 -1.18 -10.08
N ARG A 507 26.69 -0.20 -10.90
CA ARG A 507 27.58 0.52 -11.82
C ARG A 507 28.71 1.24 -11.09
N GLN A 508 28.44 1.82 -9.93
CA GLN A 508 29.41 2.55 -9.12
C GLN A 508 30.49 1.65 -8.51
N SER A 509 30.18 0.38 -8.22
CA SER A 509 31.19 -0.60 -7.77
C SER A 509 32.36 -0.75 -8.76
N SER A 510 32.09 -0.61 -10.06
CA SER A 510 33.14 -0.51 -11.07
C SER A 510 32.68 0.23 -12.33
N ARG A 511 32.91 1.54 -12.35
CA ARG A 511 32.45 2.41 -13.46
C ARG A 511 33.07 2.03 -14.81
N LYS A 512 34.40 1.87 -14.86
CA LYS A 512 35.16 1.67 -16.12
C LYS A 512 35.29 0.22 -16.56
N LYS A 513 35.04 -0.76 -15.68
CA LYS A 513 35.29 -2.18 -15.94
C LYS A 513 34.03 -3.00 -15.62
N PRO A 514 33.09 -3.15 -16.57
CA PRO A 514 31.84 -3.87 -16.34
C PRO A 514 32.07 -5.28 -15.77
N GLY A 515 33.06 -6.02 -16.26
CA GLY A 515 33.40 -7.36 -15.77
C GLY A 515 33.83 -7.47 -14.29
N LYS A 516 33.98 -6.34 -13.58
CA LYS A 516 34.23 -6.25 -12.13
C LYS A 516 33.00 -5.81 -11.31
N ARG A 517 31.81 -5.84 -11.90
CA ARG A 517 30.53 -5.58 -11.21
C ARG A 517 29.90 -6.90 -10.80
N SER A 518 29.14 -6.92 -9.70
CA SER A 518 28.48 -8.15 -9.24
C SER A 518 27.37 -8.65 -10.17
N ARG A 519 26.70 -7.74 -10.88
CA ARG A 519 25.58 -8.08 -11.77
C ARG A 519 25.76 -7.40 -13.13
N LEU A 520 25.48 -8.14 -14.19
CA LEU A 520 25.59 -7.69 -15.57
C LEU A 520 24.24 -7.88 -16.27
N TRP A 521 23.65 -6.80 -16.79
CA TRP A 521 22.33 -6.84 -17.45
C TRP A 521 22.23 -5.99 -18.71
N PHE A 522 23.15 -5.04 -18.90
CA PHE A 522 23.13 -4.14 -20.04
C PHE A 522 23.80 -4.82 -21.24
N ASN A 523 23.00 -5.18 -22.24
CA ASN A 523 23.43 -6.01 -23.37
C ASN A 523 24.76 -5.58 -23.99
N VAL A 524 24.95 -4.28 -24.26
CA VAL A 524 26.18 -3.76 -24.89
C VAL A 524 27.42 -4.07 -24.05
N GLU A 525 27.36 -3.84 -22.73
CA GLU A 525 28.47 -4.12 -21.82
C GLU A 525 28.69 -5.63 -21.64
N VAL A 526 27.61 -6.41 -21.57
CA VAL A 526 27.70 -7.88 -21.41
C VAL A 526 28.35 -8.51 -22.64
N VAL A 527 27.98 -8.08 -23.85
CA VAL A 527 28.62 -8.52 -25.11
C VAL A 527 30.11 -8.24 -25.09
N ASP A 528 30.50 -7.04 -24.68
CA ASP A 528 31.90 -6.65 -24.56
C ASP A 528 32.66 -7.51 -23.54
N VAL A 529 32.05 -7.79 -22.38
CA VAL A 529 32.63 -8.63 -21.33
C VAL A 529 32.86 -10.06 -21.83
N LEU A 530 31.86 -10.64 -22.49
CA LEU A 530 31.93 -12.02 -23.01
C LEU A 530 32.87 -12.14 -24.21
N THR A 531 32.91 -11.15 -25.09
CA THR A 531 33.79 -11.17 -26.28
C THR A 531 35.26 -11.00 -25.89
N LYS A 532 35.54 -10.15 -24.90
CA LYS A 532 36.92 -9.84 -24.44
C LYS A 532 37.38 -10.71 -23.27
N ASN A 533 36.55 -11.66 -22.80
CA ASN A 533 36.82 -12.51 -21.63
C ASN A 533 37.26 -11.71 -20.38
N THR A 534 36.59 -10.59 -20.11
CA THR A 534 36.96 -9.66 -19.01
C THR A 534 36.15 -9.88 -17.73
N GLY A 535 35.28 -10.90 -17.71
CA GLY A 535 34.58 -11.32 -16.50
C GLY A 535 35.55 -11.69 -15.38
N THR A 536 35.15 -11.42 -14.15
CA THR A 536 35.94 -11.74 -12.94
C THR A 536 35.09 -12.49 -11.92
N GLU A 537 35.73 -12.99 -10.88
CA GLU A 537 35.15 -13.81 -9.82
C GLU A 537 34.06 -13.10 -9.01
N VAL A 538 33.95 -11.77 -9.10
CA VAL A 538 32.92 -11.00 -8.40
C VAL A 538 31.55 -11.06 -9.10
N VAL A 539 31.48 -11.52 -10.35
CA VAL A 539 30.22 -11.60 -11.11
C VAL A 539 29.36 -12.72 -10.52
N GLU A 540 28.20 -12.35 -9.99
CA GLU A 540 27.19 -13.24 -9.41
C GLU A 540 25.97 -13.44 -10.31
N GLY A 541 25.67 -12.47 -11.18
CA GLY A 541 24.52 -12.53 -12.06
C GLY A 541 24.81 -11.99 -13.46
N LEU A 542 24.32 -12.67 -14.49
CA LEU A 542 24.46 -12.26 -15.88
C LEU A 542 23.14 -12.44 -16.65
N ALA A 543 22.68 -11.37 -17.28
CA ALA A 543 21.55 -11.36 -18.21
C ALA A 543 21.99 -10.82 -19.58
N LEU A 544 21.72 -11.59 -20.62
CA LEU A 544 21.90 -11.17 -22.02
C LEU A 544 20.68 -11.61 -22.82
N LYS A 545 20.02 -10.67 -23.48
CA LYS A 545 18.78 -10.94 -24.22
C LYS A 545 18.85 -10.38 -25.62
N PHE A 546 18.67 -11.22 -26.61
CA PHE A 546 18.55 -10.79 -28.00
C PHE A 546 17.23 -11.21 -28.63
N HIS A 547 16.91 -10.54 -29.75
CA HIS A 547 15.80 -10.92 -30.59
C HIS A 547 16.03 -12.31 -31.23
N VAL A 548 14.93 -13.03 -31.53
CA VAL A 548 14.94 -14.42 -32.04
C VAL A 548 15.79 -14.60 -33.31
N ASN A 549 15.88 -13.59 -34.16
CA ASN A 549 16.62 -13.65 -35.42
C ASN A 549 18.13 -13.35 -35.27
N SER A 550 18.59 -13.03 -34.07
CA SER A 550 20.00 -12.74 -33.84
C SER A 550 20.81 -14.05 -33.80
N ARG A 551 21.93 -14.10 -34.53
CA ARG A 551 22.85 -15.25 -34.53
C ARG A 551 24.07 -14.95 -33.64
N ASN A 552 23.82 -14.69 -32.37
CA ASN A 552 24.87 -14.38 -31.41
C ASN A 552 25.43 -15.66 -30.77
N CYS A 553 26.73 -15.88 -30.94
CA CYS A 553 27.45 -17.02 -30.40
C CYS A 553 28.65 -16.54 -29.57
N PHE A 554 28.75 -17.00 -28.32
CA PHE A 554 29.86 -16.69 -27.42
C PHE A 554 30.60 -17.96 -27.00
N LYS A 555 31.88 -17.83 -26.65
CA LYS A 555 32.67 -18.97 -26.17
C LYS A 555 32.40 -19.21 -24.68
N THR A 556 32.26 -20.47 -24.27
CA THR A 556 32.05 -20.82 -22.86
C THR A 556 33.24 -20.46 -21.96
N CYS A 557 34.47 -20.38 -22.48
CA CYS A 557 35.63 -19.92 -21.71
C CYS A 557 35.52 -18.48 -21.21
N ALA A 558 34.62 -17.66 -21.77
CA ALA A 558 34.32 -16.33 -21.24
C ALA A 558 33.76 -16.36 -19.80
N PHE A 559 33.17 -17.48 -19.39
CA PHE A 559 32.59 -17.69 -18.06
C PHE A 559 33.59 -18.27 -17.05
N GLU A 560 34.76 -18.72 -17.50
CA GLU A 560 35.72 -19.46 -16.68
C GLU A 560 36.20 -18.68 -15.44
N LYS A 561 36.25 -17.35 -15.50
CA LYS A 561 36.64 -16.53 -14.33
C LYS A 561 35.46 -16.16 -13.43
N MET A 562 34.21 -16.32 -13.90
CA MET A 562 32.99 -15.90 -13.19
C MET A 562 32.52 -16.97 -12.19
N GLN A 563 33.40 -17.38 -11.28
CA GLN A 563 33.18 -18.55 -10.40
C GLN A 563 32.09 -18.35 -9.34
N ARG A 564 31.64 -17.12 -9.07
CA ARG A 564 30.50 -16.82 -8.18
C ARG A 564 29.17 -16.68 -8.92
N LEU A 565 29.14 -16.89 -10.23
CA LEU A 565 27.94 -16.72 -11.03
C LEU A 565 26.87 -17.72 -10.55
N ARG A 566 25.78 -17.18 -9.99
CA ARG A 566 24.65 -17.93 -9.44
C ARG A 566 23.34 -17.70 -10.21
N LEU A 567 23.21 -16.55 -10.90
CA LEU A 567 22.04 -16.19 -11.72
C LEU A 567 22.43 -16.05 -13.19
N LEU A 568 21.90 -16.91 -14.07
CA LEU A 568 22.16 -16.85 -15.51
C LEU A 568 20.86 -16.72 -16.30
N GLN A 569 20.71 -15.63 -17.05
CA GLN A 569 19.60 -15.39 -17.95
C GLN A 569 20.08 -15.15 -19.39
N LEU A 570 19.71 -16.04 -20.29
CA LEU A 570 20.06 -15.97 -21.71
C LEU A 570 18.79 -16.06 -22.56
N GLU A 571 18.71 -15.27 -23.62
CA GLU A 571 17.60 -15.35 -24.58
C GLU A 571 18.14 -15.27 -26.01
N ASN A 572 17.88 -16.33 -26.78
CA ASN A 572 18.29 -16.50 -28.18
C ASN A 572 19.82 -16.40 -28.39
N ILE A 573 20.59 -17.08 -27.53
CA ILE A 573 22.06 -17.07 -27.53
C ILE A 573 22.61 -18.48 -27.63
N GLN A 574 23.66 -18.64 -28.44
CA GLN A 574 24.44 -19.87 -28.52
C GLN A 574 25.74 -19.76 -27.71
N LEU A 575 26.05 -20.79 -26.92
CA LEU A 575 27.35 -20.94 -26.30
C LEU A 575 28.11 -22.10 -26.96
N ALA A 576 29.34 -21.82 -27.40
CA ALA A 576 30.22 -22.77 -28.05
C ALA A 576 31.42 -23.10 -27.16
N GLY A 577 31.78 -24.38 -27.11
CA GLY A 577 32.91 -24.90 -26.32
C GLY A 577 32.45 -25.78 -25.16
N ASP A 578 33.32 -25.88 -24.16
CA ASP A 578 33.12 -26.73 -22.97
C ASP A 578 32.19 -26.05 -21.95
N TYR A 579 31.07 -26.69 -21.59
CA TYR A 579 30.12 -26.16 -20.61
C TYR A 579 30.63 -26.33 -19.16
N GLY A 580 31.73 -27.04 -18.94
CA GLY A 580 32.41 -27.14 -17.65
C GLY A 580 33.05 -25.81 -17.19
N TYR A 581 33.20 -24.83 -18.09
CA TYR A 581 33.61 -23.47 -17.73
C TYR A 581 32.52 -22.63 -17.06
N LEU A 582 31.26 -23.07 -17.09
CA LEU A 582 30.18 -22.41 -16.36
C LEU A 582 30.33 -22.68 -14.86
N SER A 583 29.98 -21.67 -14.07
CA SER A 583 30.08 -21.72 -12.60
C SER A 583 29.33 -22.91 -12.01
N LYS A 584 29.97 -23.60 -11.06
CA LYS A 584 29.34 -24.65 -10.25
C LYS A 584 28.39 -24.07 -9.19
N GLU A 585 28.40 -22.76 -8.99
CA GLU A 585 27.54 -22.05 -8.05
C GLU A 585 26.19 -21.63 -8.65
N LEU A 586 25.89 -22.00 -9.90
CA LEU A 586 24.60 -21.69 -10.52
C LEU A 586 23.43 -22.21 -9.67
N ARG A 587 22.52 -21.30 -9.31
CA ARG A 587 21.25 -21.57 -8.60
C ARG A 587 20.05 -21.36 -9.50
N TRP A 588 20.15 -20.47 -10.48
CA TRP A 588 19.07 -20.21 -11.43
C TRP A 588 19.58 -20.08 -12.86
N MET A 589 18.93 -20.80 -13.77
CA MET A 589 19.18 -20.72 -15.20
C MET A 589 17.87 -20.47 -15.95
N CYS A 590 17.78 -19.34 -16.63
CA CYS A 590 16.68 -19.01 -17.55
C CYS A 590 17.24 -18.84 -18.95
N TRP A 591 17.15 -19.88 -19.78
CA TRP A 591 17.70 -19.87 -21.14
C TRP A 591 16.60 -20.07 -22.18
N GLN A 592 16.00 -18.96 -22.59
CA GLN A 592 14.95 -18.97 -23.60
C GLN A 592 15.54 -19.15 -25.00
N GLY A 593 14.94 -20.04 -25.79
CA GLY A 593 15.49 -20.38 -27.10
C GLY A 593 16.76 -21.22 -27.01
N PHE A 594 16.91 -22.05 -25.97
CA PHE A 594 18.08 -22.93 -25.80
C PHE A 594 18.37 -23.72 -27.09
N PRO A 595 19.56 -23.58 -27.70
CA PRO A 595 19.76 -23.94 -29.11
C PRO A 595 20.04 -25.44 -29.35
N SER A 596 20.52 -26.15 -28.33
CA SER A 596 20.99 -27.54 -28.46
C SER A 596 19.85 -28.55 -28.38
N LYS A 597 20.05 -29.72 -29.00
CA LYS A 597 19.08 -30.83 -28.99
C LYS A 597 18.96 -31.54 -27.64
N TYR A 598 19.94 -31.37 -26.77
CA TYR A 598 20.00 -31.88 -25.40
C TYR A 598 20.96 -31.02 -24.59
N ILE A 599 20.84 -31.04 -23.26
CA ILE A 599 21.78 -30.36 -22.36
C ILE A 599 23.11 -31.15 -22.35
N PRO A 600 24.27 -30.51 -22.57
CA PRO A 600 25.58 -31.17 -22.54
C PRO A 600 25.90 -31.82 -21.18
N LYS A 601 26.53 -33.01 -21.18
CA LYS A 601 26.86 -33.78 -19.96
C LYS A 601 27.86 -33.08 -19.04
N ASN A 602 28.76 -32.29 -19.60
CA ASN A 602 29.74 -31.47 -18.87
C ASN A 602 29.14 -30.19 -18.26
N PHE A 603 27.86 -29.91 -18.48
CA PHE A 603 27.20 -28.78 -17.82
C PHE A 603 26.90 -29.17 -16.36
N ASN A 604 27.71 -28.68 -15.42
CA ASN A 604 27.44 -28.86 -14.00
C ASN A 604 26.20 -28.07 -13.57
N MET A 605 25.18 -28.79 -13.08
CA MET A 605 23.91 -28.23 -12.61
C MET A 605 23.53 -28.73 -11.21
N GLU A 606 24.49 -29.29 -10.45
CA GLU A 606 24.27 -29.94 -9.14
C GLU A 606 23.52 -29.04 -8.13
N ASN A 607 23.86 -27.75 -8.12
CA ASN A 607 23.30 -26.75 -7.21
C ASN A 607 22.12 -25.96 -7.79
N VAL A 608 21.69 -26.25 -9.01
CA VAL A 608 20.65 -25.45 -9.67
C VAL A 608 19.28 -25.74 -9.05
N ILE A 609 18.60 -24.68 -8.62
CA ILE A 609 17.28 -24.71 -7.98
C ILE A 609 16.16 -24.63 -9.00
N ALA A 610 16.34 -23.79 -10.03
CA ALA A 610 15.32 -23.55 -11.04
C ALA A 610 15.91 -23.46 -12.46
N ILE A 611 15.33 -24.21 -13.37
CA ILE A 611 15.66 -24.27 -14.79
C ILE A 611 14.43 -23.83 -15.62
N ASP A 612 14.57 -22.75 -16.38
CA ASP A 612 13.58 -22.29 -17.36
C ASP A 612 14.18 -22.36 -18.78
N LEU A 613 13.79 -23.37 -19.54
CA LEU A 613 14.21 -23.63 -20.93
C LEU A 613 13.03 -23.46 -21.89
N LYS A 614 12.23 -22.41 -21.68
CA LYS A 614 11.13 -22.09 -22.60
C LYS A 614 11.61 -21.97 -24.04
N ARG A 615 10.77 -22.45 -24.97
CA ARG A 615 11.00 -22.35 -26.42
C ARG A 615 12.32 -22.99 -26.86
N SER A 616 12.77 -24.04 -26.16
CA SER A 616 14.03 -24.70 -26.48
C SER A 616 13.97 -25.55 -27.77
N ASN A 617 15.15 -25.85 -28.31
CA ASN A 617 15.35 -26.83 -29.38
C ASN A 617 15.59 -28.26 -28.86
N LEU A 618 15.35 -28.51 -27.57
CA LEU A 618 15.54 -29.81 -26.96
C LEU A 618 14.69 -30.85 -27.68
N ARG A 619 15.29 -32.01 -27.96
CA ARG A 619 14.62 -33.25 -28.36
C ARG A 619 14.50 -34.20 -27.17
N LEU A 620 15.59 -34.32 -26.41
CA LEU A 620 15.63 -34.87 -25.06
C LEU A 620 16.24 -33.83 -24.14
N VAL A 621 15.90 -33.85 -22.85
CA VAL A 621 16.47 -32.92 -21.88
C VAL A 621 17.92 -33.30 -21.57
N TRP A 622 18.15 -34.53 -21.13
CA TRP A 622 19.46 -35.15 -20.93
C TRP A 622 19.50 -36.55 -21.56
N LYS A 623 20.68 -37.00 -21.98
CA LYS A 623 20.89 -38.34 -22.55
C LYS A 623 20.97 -39.44 -21.51
N GLU A 624 21.43 -39.09 -20.31
CA GLU A 624 21.63 -40.02 -19.20
C GLU A 624 20.97 -39.43 -17.94
N PRO A 625 20.43 -40.26 -17.03
CA PRO A 625 19.80 -39.79 -15.80
C PRO A 625 20.73 -38.91 -14.96
N GLN A 626 20.31 -37.66 -14.71
CA GLN A 626 21.09 -36.66 -13.96
C GLN A 626 20.66 -36.62 -12.49
N ASP A 627 21.64 -36.66 -11.57
CA ASP A 627 21.39 -36.43 -10.15
C ASP A 627 21.42 -34.94 -9.85
N LEU A 628 20.24 -34.33 -9.75
CA LEU A 628 20.08 -32.89 -9.50
C LEU A 628 19.32 -32.71 -8.19
N ALA A 629 19.99 -33.04 -7.09
CA ALA A 629 19.41 -32.99 -5.75
C ALA A 629 18.87 -31.61 -5.38
N SER A 630 19.40 -30.52 -5.92
CA SER A 630 18.93 -29.15 -5.59
C SER A 630 17.75 -28.68 -6.43
N LEU A 631 17.43 -29.37 -7.54
CA LEU A 631 16.45 -28.89 -8.52
C LEU A 631 15.02 -28.98 -7.98
N LYS A 632 14.37 -27.84 -7.86
CA LYS A 632 12.97 -27.72 -7.42
C LYS A 632 12.00 -27.33 -8.52
N ILE A 633 12.44 -26.59 -9.53
CA ILE A 633 11.57 -26.08 -10.59
C ILE A 633 12.15 -26.36 -11.97
N LEU A 634 11.39 -27.08 -12.80
CA LEU A 634 11.74 -27.38 -14.19
C LEU A 634 10.64 -26.90 -15.13
N ASN A 635 10.99 -25.97 -16.03
CA ASN A 635 10.08 -25.44 -17.03
C ASN A 635 10.63 -25.66 -18.44
N LEU A 636 9.94 -26.50 -19.22
CA LEU A 636 10.29 -26.85 -20.59
C LEU A 636 9.21 -26.38 -21.59
N SER A 637 8.38 -25.42 -21.20
CA SER A 637 7.23 -24.99 -21.99
C SER A 637 7.63 -24.51 -23.39
N HIS A 638 6.77 -24.71 -24.39
CA HIS A 638 6.96 -24.30 -25.77
C HIS A 638 8.15 -24.99 -26.48
N SER A 639 8.63 -26.11 -25.94
CA SER A 639 9.72 -26.90 -26.55
C SER A 639 9.17 -27.78 -27.68
N LYS A 640 9.15 -27.21 -28.88
CA LYS A 640 8.51 -27.81 -30.08
C LYS A 640 9.08 -29.16 -30.50
N TYR A 641 10.35 -29.41 -30.19
CA TYR A 641 11.05 -30.61 -30.63
C TYR A 641 11.17 -31.70 -29.57
N LEU A 642 10.75 -31.42 -28.33
CA LEU A 642 10.88 -32.34 -27.21
C LEU A 642 10.03 -33.58 -27.47
N THR A 643 10.63 -34.76 -27.55
CA THR A 643 9.96 -36.01 -27.92
C THR A 643 9.62 -36.89 -26.73
N GLU A 644 10.35 -36.75 -25.62
CA GLU A 644 10.25 -37.59 -24.42
C GLU A 644 10.41 -36.72 -23.17
N THR A 645 9.86 -37.19 -22.04
CA THR A 645 10.08 -36.54 -20.75
C THR A 645 11.49 -36.85 -20.24
N PRO A 646 12.07 -36.00 -19.36
CA PRO A 646 13.31 -36.35 -18.69
C PRO A 646 13.14 -37.56 -17.75
N ASP A 647 14.20 -38.33 -17.52
CA ASP A 647 14.21 -39.28 -16.40
C ASP A 647 14.16 -38.51 -15.07
N PHE A 648 13.08 -38.71 -14.31
CA PHE A 648 12.80 -38.07 -13.04
C PHE A 648 13.35 -38.83 -11.82
N SER A 649 13.82 -40.07 -11.98
CA SER A 649 14.21 -40.97 -10.87
C SER A 649 15.27 -40.39 -9.93
N LYS A 650 16.10 -39.47 -10.42
CA LYS A 650 17.16 -38.79 -9.67
C LYS A 650 16.88 -37.32 -9.37
N LEU A 651 15.64 -36.85 -9.55
CA LEU A 651 15.20 -35.48 -9.26
C LEU A 651 14.41 -35.39 -7.96
N ARG A 652 15.02 -35.82 -6.85
CA ARG A 652 14.33 -36.10 -5.58
C ARG A 652 13.59 -34.90 -4.98
N ASN A 653 14.08 -33.68 -5.22
CA ASN A 653 13.52 -32.44 -4.66
C ASN A 653 12.71 -31.64 -5.68
N LEU A 654 12.36 -32.21 -6.84
CA LEU A 654 11.58 -31.50 -7.85
C LEU A 654 10.15 -31.26 -7.33
N GLU A 655 9.80 -29.98 -7.11
CA GLU A 655 8.50 -29.55 -6.62
C GLU A 655 7.55 -29.13 -7.74
N LYS A 656 8.07 -28.59 -8.84
CA LYS A 656 7.27 -28.00 -9.92
C LYS A 656 7.77 -28.34 -11.31
N LEU A 657 6.90 -28.95 -12.11
CA LEU A 657 7.15 -29.29 -13.51
C LEU A 657 6.17 -28.57 -14.44
N ILE A 658 6.68 -27.93 -15.49
CA ILE A 658 5.86 -27.21 -16.47
C ILE A 658 6.19 -27.66 -17.90
N LEU A 659 5.23 -28.36 -18.52
CA LEU A 659 5.26 -28.92 -19.88
C LEU A 659 4.09 -28.35 -20.70
N LYS A 660 4.05 -27.01 -20.84
CA LYS A 660 3.02 -26.33 -21.61
C LYS A 660 3.41 -26.29 -23.10
N ASP A 661 2.52 -26.67 -24.02
CA ASP A 661 2.71 -26.50 -25.47
C ASP A 661 3.99 -27.21 -25.98
N CYS A 662 4.04 -28.53 -25.75
CA CYS A 662 5.15 -29.40 -26.16
C CYS A 662 4.65 -30.43 -27.21
N PRO A 663 4.39 -30.02 -28.46
CA PRO A 663 3.57 -30.80 -29.41
C PRO A 663 4.14 -32.19 -29.76
N ARG A 664 5.46 -32.34 -29.87
CA ARG A 664 6.05 -33.66 -30.15
C ARG A 664 5.99 -34.61 -28.96
N LEU A 665 6.09 -34.07 -27.74
CA LEU A 665 5.94 -34.82 -26.50
C LEU A 665 4.51 -35.36 -26.40
N CYS A 666 3.52 -34.51 -26.73
CA CYS A 666 2.11 -34.88 -26.81
C CYS A 666 1.85 -35.97 -27.85
N LYS A 667 2.42 -35.84 -29.05
CA LYS A 667 2.21 -36.79 -30.16
C LYS A 667 2.76 -38.19 -29.87
N ASN A 668 3.87 -38.28 -29.15
CA ASN A 668 4.50 -39.56 -28.81
C ASN A 668 3.81 -40.30 -27.65
N ASN A 669 2.75 -39.74 -27.06
CA ASN A 669 2.16 -40.22 -25.79
C ASN A 669 3.21 -40.38 -24.66
N ALA A 670 4.32 -39.66 -24.74
CA ALA A 670 5.45 -39.78 -23.81
C ALA A 670 5.17 -39.14 -22.44
N PHE A 671 3.96 -38.63 -22.21
CA PHE A 671 3.49 -38.31 -20.88
C PHE A 671 3.17 -39.55 -20.03
N GLY A 672 3.22 -40.76 -20.59
CA GLY A 672 3.07 -42.01 -19.84
C GLY A 672 3.99 -42.06 -18.61
N ASP A 673 5.20 -41.52 -18.72
CA ASP A 673 6.18 -41.44 -17.62
C ASP A 673 5.81 -40.43 -16.52
N VAL A 674 4.90 -39.47 -16.79
CA VAL A 674 4.40 -38.52 -15.80
C VAL A 674 3.63 -39.26 -14.70
N ALA A 675 2.91 -40.32 -15.04
CA ALA A 675 2.15 -41.10 -14.07
C ALA A 675 3.08 -41.80 -13.06
N PRO A 676 4.04 -42.66 -13.46
CA PRO A 676 5.08 -43.21 -12.58
C PRO A 676 5.82 -42.15 -11.75
N MET A 677 6.11 -40.99 -12.33
CA MET A 677 6.76 -39.88 -11.63
C MET A 677 5.91 -39.37 -10.44
N LEU A 678 4.59 -39.28 -10.56
CA LEU A 678 3.71 -38.82 -9.47
C LEU A 678 3.81 -39.75 -8.25
N GLY A 679 3.89 -41.07 -8.47
CA GLY A 679 4.10 -42.07 -7.43
C GLY A 679 5.53 -42.03 -6.86
N GLY A 680 6.54 -41.91 -7.71
CA GLY A 680 7.96 -41.99 -7.32
C GLY A 680 8.54 -40.74 -6.66
N LEU A 681 8.01 -39.54 -6.95
CA LEU A 681 8.49 -38.28 -6.36
C LEU A 681 7.56 -37.83 -5.24
N GLY A 682 7.92 -38.14 -3.99
CA GLY A 682 7.20 -37.73 -2.79
C GLY A 682 6.90 -36.22 -2.75
N ILE A 683 7.91 -35.40 -3.05
CA ILE A 683 7.91 -33.94 -2.88
C ILE A 683 7.30 -33.19 -4.08
N LEU A 684 6.94 -33.85 -5.18
CA LEU A 684 6.42 -33.16 -6.36
C LEU A 684 5.04 -32.57 -6.09
N ARG A 685 4.95 -31.23 -6.04
CA ARG A 685 3.75 -30.50 -5.60
C ARG A 685 2.84 -30.10 -6.75
N SER A 686 3.41 -29.67 -7.88
CA SER A 686 2.65 -29.12 -9.00
C SER A 686 3.18 -29.57 -10.37
N VAL A 687 2.28 -30.10 -11.20
CA VAL A 687 2.57 -30.41 -12.61
C VAL A 687 1.56 -29.70 -13.49
N LEU A 688 2.05 -28.97 -14.51
CA LEU A 688 1.21 -28.40 -15.56
C LEU A 688 1.60 -29.02 -16.90
N VAL A 689 0.65 -29.69 -17.55
CA VAL A 689 0.77 -30.21 -18.91
C VAL A 689 -0.28 -29.58 -19.80
N GLN A 690 0.09 -29.19 -21.03
CA GLN A 690 -0.85 -28.79 -22.07
C GLN A 690 -0.64 -29.65 -23.31
N CYS A 691 -1.73 -30.28 -23.77
CA CYS A 691 -1.80 -31.11 -24.96
C CYS A 691 -2.26 -30.30 -26.18
N ASP A 692 -2.02 -30.82 -27.38
CA ASP A 692 -2.43 -30.16 -28.64
C ASP A 692 -3.93 -30.37 -28.93
N THR A 693 -4.51 -31.47 -28.40
CA THR A 693 -5.90 -31.88 -28.68
C THR A 693 -6.58 -32.42 -27.43
N GLU A 694 -7.91 -32.32 -27.39
CA GLU A 694 -8.73 -32.87 -26.32
C GLU A 694 -8.59 -34.40 -26.21
N LEU A 695 -8.48 -35.10 -27.34
CA LEU A 695 -8.28 -36.57 -27.35
C LEU A 695 -6.99 -36.99 -26.65
N GLN A 696 -5.89 -36.26 -26.86
CA GLN A 696 -4.63 -36.51 -26.16
C GLN A 696 -4.74 -36.19 -24.66
N LEU A 697 -5.42 -35.10 -24.31
CA LEU A 697 -5.70 -34.76 -22.92
C LEU A 697 -6.48 -35.88 -22.23
N LEU A 698 -7.55 -36.39 -22.85
CA LEU A 698 -8.36 -37.49 -22.32
C LEU A 698 -7.53 -38.76 -22.09
N LYS A 699 -6.65 -39.11 -23.02
CA LYS A 699 -5.71 -40.23 -22.87
C LYS A 699 -4.79 -40.02 -21.67
N LEU A 700 -4.18 -38.83 -21.55
CA LEU A 700 -3.30 -38.48 -20.44
C LEU A 700 -4.03 -38.53 -19.10
N VAL A 701 -5.21 -37.92 -19.02
CA VAL A 701 -6.05 -37.92 -17.82
C VAL A 701 -6.37 -39.36 -17.41
N ARG A 702 -6.76 -40.21 -18.37
CA ARG A 702 -7.02 -41.62 -18.12
C ARG A 702 -5.78 -42.34 -17.59
N THR A 703 -4.62 -42.19 -18.23
CA THR A 703 -3.36 -42.81 -17.77
C THR A 703 -2.99 -42.38 -16.36
N ILE A 704 -3.13 -41.10 -16.03
CA ILE A 704 -2.82 -40.59 -14.68
C ILE A 704 -3.83 -41.15 -13.67
N VAL A 705 -5.12 -41.11 -13.98
CA VAL A 705 -6.17 -41.59 -13.09
C VAL A 705 -6.03 -43.09 -12.86
N ASP A 706 -5.88 -43.88 -13.92
CA ASP A 706 -5.69 -45.34 -13.85
C ASP A 706 -4.45 -45.67 -13.00
N TYR A 707 -3.31 -45.00 -13.24
CA TYR A 707 -2.09 -45.20 -12.44
C TYR A 707 -2.29 -44.84 -10.96
N ILE A 708 -2.89 -43.69 -10.67
CA ILE A 708 -3.17 -43.28 -9.29
C ILE A 708 -4.06 -44.34 -8.63
N TYR A 709 -5.12 -44.79 -9.29
CA TYR A 709 -6.00 -45.83 -8.76
C TYR A 709 -5.29 -47.17 -8.58
N ASP A 710 -4.49 -47.64 -9.54
CA ASP A 710 -3.78 -48.91 -9.46
C ASP A 710 -2.76 -48.92 -8.32
N VAL A 711 -2.01 -47.83 -8.11
CA VAL A 711 -1.11 -47.69 -6.96
C VAL A 711 -1.88 -47.78 -5.65
N TYR A 712 -3.06 -47.17 -5.56
CA TYR A 712 -3.88 -47.25 -4.35
C TYR A 712 -4.70 -48.55 -4.23
N PHE A 713 -4.95 -49.28 -5.32
CA PHE A 713 -5.69 -50.55 -5.28
C PHE A 713 -4.78 -51.77 -5.09
N THR A 714 -3.52 -51.71 -5.51
CA THR A 714 -2.56 -52.81 -5.28
C THR A 714 -2.16 -52.95 -3.81
N ASP A 715 -2.11 -51.86 -3.04
CA ASP A 715 -1.99 -51.92 -1.57
C ASP A 715 -3.26 -52.48 -0.88
N LEU A 716 -4.39 -52.52 -1.59
CA LEU A 716 -5.69 -53.03 -1.11
C LEU A 716 -5.68 -54.56 -0.96
N GLU A 717 -4.82 -55.27 -1.73
CA GLU A 717 -4.72 -56.74 -1.67
C GLU A 717 -4.17 -57.27 -0.34
N ILE A 718 -3.53 -56.44 0.50
CA ILE A 718 -3.05 -56.88 1.82
C ILE A 718 -4.14 -56.70 2.91
N THR A 719 -5.22 -55.96 2.65
CA THR A 719 -6.24 -55.67 3.68
C THR A 719 -7.68 -55.77 3.18
N SER A 720 -8.04 -56.91 2.58
CA SER A 720 -9.45 -57.27 2.37
C SER A 720 -9.84 -58.57 3.08
N TYR A 721 -9.67 -58.61 4.41
CA TYR A 721 -10.44 -59.52 5.25
C TYR A 721 -11.61 -58.78 5.89
N ALA A 722 -12.80 -59.09 5.38
CA ALA A 722 -14.11 -59.06 6.03
C ALA A 722 -14.29 -58.13 7.26
N SER A 723 -15.06 -57.05 7.12
CA SER A 723 -15.85 -56.56 8.26
C SER A 723 -17.20 -55.99 7.84
N ARG A 724 -18.22 -56.81 8.10
CA ARG A 724 -19.60 -56.49 8.51
C ARG A 724 -19.87 -55.01 8.78
N ILE A 725 -20.88 -54.49 8.08
CA ILE A 725 -21.79 -53.37 8.43
C ILE A 725 -21.35 -52.59 9.68
N SER A 726 -20.27 -51.81 9.56
CA SER A 726 -19.92 -50.79 10.55
C SER A 726 -20.65 -49.51 10.17
N LYS A 727 -21.21 -48.78 11.15
CA LYS A 727 -21.78 -47.45 10.93
C LYS A 727 -20.74 -46.55 10.27
N HIS A 728 -20.88 -46.30 8.97
CA HIS A 728 -20.08 -45.30 8.28
C HIS A 728 -20.60 -43.92 8.67
N SER A 729 -19.71 -43.02 9.12
CA SER A 729 -20.01 -41.61 9.27
C SER A 729 -19.67 -40.86 7.99
N LEU A 730 -20.52 -39.90 7.62
CA LEU A 730 -20.17 -38.90 6.62
C LEU A 730 -19.16 -37.92 7.22
N SER A 731 -18.15 -37.57 6.44
CA SER A 731 -17.18 -36.54 6.79
C SER A 731 -16.93 -35.67 5.56
N SER A 732 -16.58 -34.41 5.78
CA SER A 732 -16.18 -33.50 4.70
C SER A 732 -14.75 -33.07 4.86
N TRP A 733 -14.15 -32.75 3.73
CA TRP A 733 -12.84 -32.15 3.63
C TRP A 733 -12.96 -30.89 2.77
N LEU A 734 -12.58 -29.74 3.32
CA LEU A 734 -12.71 -28.44 2.68
C LEU A 734 -11.33 -27.78 2.56
N ILE A 735 -10.94 -27.44 1.34
CA ILE A 735 -9.83 -26.52 1.05
C ILE A 735 -10.38 -25.24 0.48
N GLY A 736 -9.89 -24.11 0.97
CA GLY A 736 -10.07 -22.80 0.37
C GLY A 736 -8.75 -22.20 -0.12
N ILE A 737 -8.77 -21.53 -1.26
CA ILE A 737 -7.61 -20.84 -1.85
C ILE A 737 -8.04 -19.47 -2.35
N GLY A 738 -7.24 -18.44 -2.08
CA GLY A 738 -7.50 -17.07 -2.54
C GLY A 738 -7.77 -16.10 -1.38
N SER A 739 -8.19 -14.88 -1.70
CA SER A 739 -8.08 -13.76 -0.75
C SER A 739 -9.24 -13.57 0.24
N TYR A 740 -10.20 -14.50 0.32
CA TYR A 740 -11.48 -14.32 1.05
C TYR A 740 -11.64 -15.29 2.25
N GLN A 741 -10.83 -15.11 3.28
CA GLN A 741 -10.82 -16.00 4.46
C GLN A 741 -12.15 -16.05 5.22
N GLU A 742 -12.86 -14.93 5.31
CA GLU A 742 -14.16 -14.85 5.97
C GLU A 742 -15.22 -15.71 5.25
N VAL A 743 -15.23 -15.67 3.92
CA VAL A 743 -16.14 -16.49 3.12
C VAL A 743 -15.83 -17.98 3.30
N PHE A 744 -14.54 -18.35 3.39
CA PHE A 744 -14.16 -19.73 3.72
C PHE A 744 -14.64 -20.16 5.12
N GLN A 745 -14.63 -19.26 6.12
CA GLN A 745 -15.15 -19.56 7.46
C GLN A 745 -16.67 -19.77 7.46
N ILE A 746 -17.41 -18.87 6.79
CA ILE A 746 -18.86 -18.99 6.63
C ILE A 746 -19.19 -20.31 5.92
N LEU A 747 -18.52 -20.59 4.80
CA LEU A 747 -18.71 -21.82 4.04
C LEU A 747 -18.40 -23.07 4.89
N SER A 748 -17.29 -23.06 5.64
CA SER A 748 -16.90 -24.16 6.52
C SER A 748 -17.95 -24.42 7.60
N LYS A 749 -18.52 -23.37 8.18
CA LYS A 749 -19.59 -23.49 9.18
C LYS A 749 -20.86 -24.09 8.56
N SER A 750 -21.29 -23.58 7.41
CA SER A 750 -22.50 -24.05 6.72
C SER A 750 -22.38 -25.51 6.25
N ILE A 751 -21.20 -25.95 5.81
CA ILE A 751 -20.95 -27.37 5.48
C ILE A 751 -21.07 -28.25 6.72
N HIS A 752 -20.52 -27.81 7.85
CA HIS A 752 -20.59 -28.57 9.10
C HIS A 752 -22.03 -28.73 9.60
N GLU A 753 -22.82 -27.64 9.59
CA GLU A 753 -24.24 -27.67 9.93
C GLU A 753 -25.02 -28.62 9.02
N GLY A 754 -24.80 -28.56 7.70
CA GLY A 754 -25.46 -29.42 6.73
C GLY A 754 -25.16 -30.93 6.87
N LEU A 755 -24.00 -31.28 7.45
CA LEU A 755 -23.63 -32.68 7.73
C LEU A 755 -24.17 -33.20 9.07
N ALA A 756 -24.45 -32.32 10.03
CA ALA A 756 -24.94 -32.70 11.36
C ALA A 756 -26.45 -32.98 11.41
N ILE A 757 -27.23 -32.44 10.47
CA ILE A 757 -28.71 -32.48 10.49
C ILE A 757 -29.28 -33.86 10.12
N ASN A 758 -28.50 -34.78 9.55
CA ASN A 758 -29.04 -35.99 8.91
C ASN A 758 -28.45 -37.30 9.46
N ASP A 759 -29.32 -38.21 9.91
CA ASP A 759 -29.04 -39.65 10.07
C ASP A 759 -28.99 -40.40 8.71
N SER A 760 -29.34 -39.71 7.61
CA SER A 760 -29.28 -40.27 6.26
C SER A 760 -27.86 -40.14 5.67
N CYS A 761 -27.44 -41.11 4.86
CA CYS A 761 -26.17 -41.11 4.13
C CYS A 761 -26.08 -40.03 3.02
N ASP A 762 -26.94 -39.01 3.02
CA ASP A 762 -26.97 -37.95 2.03
C ASP A 762 -26.59 -36.59 2.65
N ALA A 763 -25.47 -36.03 2.21
CA ALA A 763 -24.91 -34.78 2.72
C ALA A 763 -25.56 -33.56 2.06
N PHE A 764 -26.08 -32.63 2.86
CA PHE A 764 -26.53 -31.33 2.41
C PHE A 764 -25.36 -30.34 2.40
N LEU A 765 -24.91 -29.97 1.20
CA LEU A 765 -23.90 -28.94 0.99
C LEU A 765 -24.56 -27.59 0.68
N PRO A 766 -23.97 -26.46 1.12
CA PRO A 766 -24.49 -25.12 0.79
C PRO A 766 -24.64 -24.92 -0.72
N GLY A 767 -25.83 -24.44 -1.13
CA GLY A 767 -26.19 -24.16 -2.53
C GLY A 767 -25.75 -22.77 -3.03
N ASP A 768 -26.32 -22.36 -4.18
CA ASP A 768 -26.13 -21.04 -4.81
C ASP A 768 -26.91 -19.89 -4.13
N ASN A 769 -27.56 -20.16 -3.00
CA ASN A 769 -28.39 -19.16 -2.29
C ASN A 769 -27.58 -18.02 -1.68
N ASP A 770 -26.27 -18.22 -1.47
CA ASP A 770 -25.37 -17.20 -0.94
C ASP A 770 -24.77 -16.35 -2.08
N PRO A 771 -24.81 -15.01 -2.00
CA PRO A 771 -24.30 -14.16 -3.07
C PRO A 771 -22.77 -14.19 -3.20
N HIS A 772 -22.02 -14.69 -2.21
CA HIS A 772 -20.56 -14.69 -2.20
C HIS A 772 -19.93 -15.84 -2.98
N TRP A 773 -20.69 -16.89 -3.35
CA TRP A 773 -20.15 -17.99 -4.15
C TRP A 773 -21.11 -18.53 -5.21
N LEU A 774 -20.56 -19.34 -6.10
CA LEU A 774 -21.29 -20.23 -7.01
C LEU A 774 -20.79 -21.64 -6.80
N VAL A 775 -21.68 -22.58 -6.49
CA VAL A 775 -21.35 -23.99 -6.26
C VAL A 775 -21.53 -24.82 -7.52
N ARG A 776 -20.61 -25.74 -7.76
CA ARG A 776 -20.72 -26.79 -8.77
C ARG A 776 -20.54 -28.11 -8.07
N MET A 777 -21.49 -29.02 -8.20
CA MET A 777 -21.48 -30.31 -7.50
C MET A 777 -21.41 -31.45 -8.51
N GLY A 778 -20.68 -32.50 -8.16
CA GLY A 778 -20.64 -33.77 -8.87
C GLY A 778 -20.79 -34.93 -7.89
N GLU A 779 -21.49 -35.98 -8.34
CA GLU A 779 -21.53 -37.26 -7.64
C GLU A 779 -20.16 -37.95 -7.74
N GLY A 780 -19.69 -38.50 -6.61
CA GLY A 780 -18.38 -39.15 -6.49
C GLY A 780 -17.21 -38.17 -6.43
N ASN A 781 -16.08 -38.60 -7.02
CA ASN A 781 -14.76 -38.00 -6.86
C ASN A 781 -14.40 -36.93 -7.92
N SER A 782 -15.38 -36.43 -8.67
CA SER A 782 -15.12 -35.42 -9.68
C SER A 782 -16.29 -34.47 -9.86
N VAL A 783 -15.99 -33.27 -10.32
CA VAL A 783 -16.97 -32.25 -10.66
C VAL A 783 -16.63 -31.64 -12.00
N TYR A 784 -17.59 -31.62 -12.91
CA TYR A 784 -17.50 -30.99 -14.22
C TYR A 784 -18.34 -29.72 -14.24
N PHE A 785 -17.80 -28.63 -14.76
CA PHE A 785 -18.52 -27.37 -14.90
C PHE A 785 -17.91 -26.47 -15.97
N THR A 786 -18.70 -25.53 -16.45
CA THR A 786 -18.21 -24.40 -17.26
C THR A 786 -17.96 -23.21 -16.33
N VAL A 787 -16.79 -22.56 -16.46
CA VAL A 787 -16.47 -21.35 -15.70
C VAL A 787 -17.48 -20.25 -16.07
N PRO A 788 -18.23 -19.68 -15.12
CA PRO A 788 -19.30 -18.74 -15.43
C PRO A 788 -18.80 -17.47 -16.12
N GLU A 789 -19.56 -17.00 -17.11
CA GLU A 789 -19.36 -15.68 -17.71
C GLU A 789 -19.58 -14.59 -16.64
N ASN A 790 -18.76 -13.53 -16.66
CA ASN A 790 -18.79 -12.42 -15.70
C ASN A 790 -18.42 -12.74 -14.23
N CYS A 791 -17.81 -13.89 -13.93
CA CYS A 791 -17.34 -14.18 -12.57
C CYS A 791 -15.92 -13.60 -12.32
N ARG A 792 -15.82 -12.52 -11.53
CA ARG A 792 -14.54 -12.09 -10.94
C ARG A 792 -14.19 -13.00 -9.76
N MET A 793 -13.62 -14.16 -10.05
CA MET A 793 -13.17 -15.10 -9.01
C MET A 793 -12.09 -14.49 -8.13
N LYS A 794 -12.29 -14.49 -6.81
CA LYS A 794 -11.30 -14.09 -5.80
C LYS A 794 -10.73 -15.26 -5.01
N GLY A 795 -11.43 -16.38 -5.07
CA GLY A 795 -10.99 -17.63 -4.47
C GLY A 795 -11.79 -18.80 -5.02
N MET A 796 -11.35 -19.99 -4.64
CA MET A 796 -12.04 -21.24 -4.91
C MET A 796 -12.00 -22.09 -3.65
N ALA A 797 -13.12 -22.72 -3.30
CA ALA A 797 -13.15 -23.75 -2.28
C ALA A 797 -13.49 -25.11 -2.91
N LEU A 798 -12.74 -26.13 -2.56
CA LEU A 798 -12.99 -27.52 -2.94
C LEU A 798 -13.45 -28.27 -1.70
N CYS A 799 -14.70 -28.70 -1.71
CA CYS A 799 -15.29 -29.53 -0.67
C CYS A 799 -15.45 -30.95 -1.20
N VAL A 800 -15.00 -31.93 -0.43
CA VAL A 800 -15.19 -33.35 -0.73
C VAL A 800 -15.88 -34.02 0.44
N VAL A 801 -16.98 -34.70 0.18
CA VAL A 801 -17.73 -35.49 1.15
C VAL A 801 -17.38 -36.95 0.94
N TYR A 802 -17.00 -37.64 1.99
CA TYR A 802 -16.55 -39.02 1.95
C TYR A 802 -17.06 -39.80 3.17
N LEU A 803 -17.13 -41.12 3.03
CA LEU A 803 -17.41 -42.02 4.14
C LEU A 803 -16.12 -42.36 4.87
N THR A 804 -16.14 -42.22 6.19
CA THR A 804 -15.07 -42.67 7.09
C THR A 804 -15.39 -44.03 7.68
N ASN A 805 -14.36 -44.85 7.90
CA ASN A 805 -14.40 -46.02 8.77
C ASN A 805 -13.74 -45.64 10.10
N PRO A 806 -14.28 -46.03 11.27
CA PRO A 806 -13.62 -45.79 12.57
C PRO A 806 -12.16 -46.26 12.67
N LYS A 807 -11.70 -47.15 11.77
CA LYS A 807 -10.29 -47.59 11.69
C LYS A 807 -9.35 -46.63 10.95
N ASN A 808 -9.84 -45.68 10.16
CA ASN A 808 -9.00 -44.82 9.33
C ASN A 808 -8.66 -43.52 10.07
N THR A 809 -7.37 -43.21 10.23
CA THR A 809 -6.91 -41.90 10.68
C THR A 809 -7.07 -40.86 9.57
N ALA A 810 -7.77 -39.75 9.85
CA ALA A 810 -8.10 -38.71 8.87
C ALA A 810 -6.90 -37.90 8.33
N ALA A 811 -5.68 -38.13 8.82
CA ALA A 811 -4.51 -37.33 8.47
C ALA A 811 -4.02 -37.53 7.02
N GLU A 812 -4.42 -38.60 6.34
CA GLU A 812 -3.89 -39.01 5.02
C GLU A 812 -4.99 -39.07 3.94
N CYS A 813 -6.04 -38.26 4.07
CA CYS A 813 -7.23 -38.42 3.24
C CYS A 813 -7.05 -38.00 1.78
N LEU A 814 -6.70 -36.75 1.47
CA LEU A 814 -6.59 -36.28 0.08
C LEU A 814 -5.15 -36.32 -0.41
N ILE A 815 -4.94 -36.89 -1.59
CA ILE A 815 -3.62 -37.13 -2.17
C ILE A 815 -3.38 -36.27 -3.42
N TYR A 816 -4.32 -36.24 -4.38
CA TYR A 816 -4.19 -35.39 -5.56
C TYR A 816 -5.47 -34.66 -5.92
N VAL A 817 -5.30 -33.42 -6.39
CA VAL A 817 -6.31 -32.67 -7.14
C VAL A 817 -5.84 -32.49 -8.57
N LEU A 818 -6.62 -33.01 -9.52
CA LEU A 818 -6.37 -32.85 -10.95
C LEU A 818 -7.39 -31.88 -11.51
N MET A 819 -6.95 -30.72 -11.95
CA MET A 819 -7.76 -29.75 -12.66
C MET A 819 -7.54 -29.92 -14.16
N VAL A 820 -8.55 -30.41 -14.86
CA VAL A 820 -8.54 -30.61 -16.31
C VAL A 820 -9.34 -29.50 -16.96
N ASN A 821 -8.69 -28.67 -17.76
CA ASN A 821 -9.34 -27.67 -18.60
C ASN A 821 -9.40 -28.19 -20.04
N TYR A 822 -10.58 -28.61 -20.47
CA TYR A 822 -10.83 -29.14 -21.81
C TYR A 822 -10.73 -28.06 -22.88
N THR A 823 -11.20 -26.84 -22.59
CA THR A 823 -11.12 -25.70 -23.52
C THR A 823 -9.66 -25.37 -23.86
N LYS A 824 -8.79 -25.35 -22.86
CA LYS A 824 -7.33 -25.08 -23.02
C LYS A 824 -6.51 -26.32 -23.34
N CYS A 825 -7.15 -27.50 -23.43
CA CYS A 825 -6.50 -28.80 -23.57
C CYS A 825 -5.36 -29.04 -22.56
N SER A 826 -5.57 -28.71 -21.28
CA SER A 826 -4.50 -28.75 -20.27
C SER A 826 -4.93 -29.37 -18.95
N ILE A 827 -3.97 -29.91 -18.21
CA ILE A 827 -4.16 -30.50 -16.89
C ILE A 827 -3.18 -29.89 -15.91
N LYS A 828 -3.67 -29.52 -14.73
CA LYS A 828 -2.87 -29.18 -13.55
C LYS A 828 -3.06 -30.22 -12.48
N ILE A 829 -1.97 -30.74 -11.95
CA ILE A 829 -1.96 -31.75 -10.91
C ILE A 829 -1.34 -31.12 -9.68
N TYR A 830 -2.04 -31.21 -8.57
CA TYR A 830 -1.58 -30.78 -7.27
C TYR A 830 -1.53 -32.01 -6.36
N LYS A 831 -0.35 -32.33 -5.81
CA LYS A 831 -0.15 -33.42 -4.84
C LYS A 831 -0.14 -32.87 -3.44
N GLN A 832 -0.91 -33.44 -2.52
CA GLN A 832 -1.00 -33.02 -1.12
C GLN A 832 -0.30 -33.97 -0.16
N ASP A 833 0.80 -33.48 0.42
CA ASP A 833 1.12 -33.77 1.82
C ASP A 833 0.48 -32.67 2.68
N THR A 834 -0.05 -33.00 3.85
CA THR A 834 -0.87 -32.13 4.73
C THR A 834 -0.30 -30.75 5.05
N VAL A 835 0.96 -30.46 4.70
CA VAL A 835 1.64 -29.22 5.05
C VAL A 835 1.70 -28.18 3.90
N ILE A 836 1.60 -28.53 2.60
CA ILE A 836 2.05 -27.55 1.57
C ILE A 836 1.27 -27.42 0.23
N SER A 837 0.34 -28.27 -0.18
CA SER A 837 -0.04 -28.29 -1.62
C SER A 837 -1.08 -27.30 -2.15
N PHE A 838 -1.71 -26.51 -1.28
CA PHE A 838 -2.65 -25.46 -1.68
C PHE A 838 -2.33 -24.18 -0.91
N ASN A 839 -1.33 -23.46 -1.40
CA ASN A 839 -0.95 -22.16 -0.85
C ASN A 839 -1.51 -21.03 -1.73
N ASP A 840 -1.66 -19.82 -1.17
CA ASP A 840 -2.07 -18.63 -1.94
C ASP A 840 -1.16 -18.34 -3.15
N VAL A 841 0.06 -18.89 -3.13
CA VAL A 841 1.01 -18.85 -4.23
C VAL A 841 0.47 -19.56 -5.47
N ASP A 842 -0.18 -20.72 -5.32
CA ASP A 842 -0.72 -21.49 -6.44
C ASP A 842 -1.99 -20.89 -7.02
N TRP A 843 -2.69 -20.01 -6.27
CA TRP A 843 -3.91 -19.33 -6.71
C TRP A 843 -3.77 -18.68 -8.08
N GLN A 844 -2.63 -18.01 -8.35
CA GLN A 844 -2.40 -17.36 -9.64
C GLN A 844 -2.24 -18.37 -10.78
N GLY A 845 -1.62 -19.51 -10.48
CA GLY A 845 -1.63 -20.66 -11.36
C GLY A 845 -3.07 -21.09 -11.66
N ILE A 846 -3.86 -21.35 -10.63
CA ILE A 846 -5.23 -21.85 -10.73
C ILE A 846 -6.11 -20.87 -11.53
N ILE A 847 -6.13 -19.58 -11.17
CA ILE A 847 -6.97 -18.59 -11.83
C ILE A 847 -6.59 -18.35 -13.29
N SER A 848 -5.28 -18.33 -13.63
CA SER A 848 -4.86 -18.23 -15.05
C SER A 848 -5.20 -19.48 -15.88
N HIS A 849 -5.46 -20.60 -15.20
CA HIS A 849 -5.93 -21.82 -15.82
C HIS A 849 -7.46 -21.88 -15.95
N LEU A 850 -8.21 -20.94 -15.36
CA LEU A 850 -9.67 -20.88 -15.39
C LEU A 850 -10.13 -19.53 -15.96
N GLU A 851 -10.38 -19.46 -17.27
CA GLU A 851 -10.99 -18.29 -17.91
C GLU A 851 -12.51 -18.45 -18.05
N PRO A 852 -13.29 -17.35 -18.09
CA PRO A 852 -14.72 -17.41 -18.36
C PRO A 852 -15.02 -18.21 -19.64
N GLY A 853 -15.98 -19.14 -19.56
CA GLY A 853 -16.35 -20.02 -20.67
C GLY A 853 -15.53 -21.32 -20.77
N ASP A 854 -14.47 -21.48 -19.98
CA ASP A 854 -13.68 -22.72 -19.97
C ASP A 854 -14.50 -23.91 -19.44
N LYS A 855 -14.44 -25.04 -20.15
CA LYS A 855 -14.99 -26.33 -19.71
C LYS A 855 -13.96 -27.04 -18.85
N VAL A 856 -14.28 -27.25 -17.58
CA VAL A 856 -13.33 -27.72 -16.57
C VAL A 856 -13.89 -28.93 -15.83
N LYS A 857 -13.03 -29.91 -15.55
CA LYS A 857 -13.31 -31.01 -14.63
C LYS A 857 -12.23 -31.11 -13.58
N ILE A 858 -12.64 -31.12 -12.33
CA ILE A 858 -11.75 -31.31 -11.19
C ILE A 858 -11.96 -32.73 -10.68
N PHE A 859 -10.89 -33.50 -10.61
CA PHE A 859 -10.85 -34.81 -9.98
C PHE A 859 -10.13 -34.71 -8.64
N VAL A 860 -10.64 -35.44 -7.66
CA VAL A 860 -10.02 -35.61 -6.36
C VAL A 860 -9.71 -37.08 -6.15
N THR A 861 -8.58 -37.36 -5.52
CA THR A 861 -8.15 -38.72 -5.19
C THR A 861 -7.82 -38.78 -3.71
N PHE A 862 -8.31 -39.84 -3.06
CA PHE A 862 -8.15 -40.06 -1.64
C PHE A 862 -7.28 -41.27 -1.38
N GLY A 863 -6.67 -41.32 -0.19
CA GLY A 863 -5.95 -42.48 0.30
C GLY A 863 -6.86 -43.67 0.58
N HIS A 864 -6.24 -44.72 1.10
CA HIS A 864 -6.86 -46.03 1.30
C HIS A 864 -8.13 -46.02 2.16
N GLY A 865 -9.15 -46.76 1.74
CA GLY A 865 -10.34 -47.05 2.55
C GLY A 865 -11.40 -45.94 2.64
N PHE A 866 -11.28 -44.85 1.89
CA PHE A 866 -12.30 -43.79 1.84
C PHE A 866 -13.17 -43.92 0.60
N VAL A 867 -14.50 -43.79 0.76
CA VAL A 867 -15.45 -43.74 -0.36
C VAL A 867 -15.91 -42.31 -0.54
N VAL A 868 -15.48 -41.66 -1.62
CA VAL A 868 -15.94 -40.30 -1.95
C VAL A 868 -17.40 -40.36 -2.43
N LYS A 869 -18.27 -39.61 -1.75
CA LYS A 869 -19.69 -39.51 -2.06
C LYS A 869 -19.99 -38.35 -2.99
N LYS A 870 -19.49 -37.16 -2.67
CA LYS A 870 -19.77 -35.94 -3.43
C LYS A 870 -18.54 -35.05 -3.48
N THR A 871 -18.35 -34.35 -4.59
CA THR A 871 -17.33 -33.30 -4.75
C THR A 871 -18.02 -32.01 -5.14
N ALA A 872 -17.72 -30.93 -4.43
CA ALA A 872 -18.26 -29.60 -4.69
C ALA A 872 -17.15 -28.56 -4.83
N VAL A 873 -17.29 -27.68 -5.81
CA VAL A 873 -16.39 -26.54 -6.05
C VAL A 873 -17.19 -25.26 -5.89
N TYR A 874 -16.74 -24.41 -4.97
CA TYR A 874 -17.27 -23.10 -4.67
C TYR A 874 -16.39 -22.03 -5.31
N LEU A 875 -16.91 -21.32 -6.30
CA LEU A 875 -16.23 -20.18 -6.92
C LEU A 875 -16.58 -18.91 -6.14
N ILE A 876 -15.62 -18.35 -5.42
CA ILE A 876 -15.84 -17.17 -4.56
C ILE A 876 -15.76 -15.90 -5.39
N ARG A 877 -16.76 -15.03 -5.27
CA ARG A 877 -16.92 -13.78 -6.03
C ARG A 877 -17.14 -12.57 -5.12
N THR A 878 -16.81 -11.39 -5.62
CA THR A 878 -17.16 -10.11 -4.98
C THR A 878 -18.46 -9.55 -5.52
N LEU A 879 -19.27 -8.96 -4.64
CA LEU A 879 -20.36 -8.06 -5.02
C LEU A 879 -19.78 -6.65 -5.22
N GLY A 880 -19.94 -6.10 -6.44
CA GLY A 880 -20.10 -4.64 -6.61
C GLY A 880 -18.93 -3.66 -6.37
N GLU A 881 -17.64 -4.03 -6.30
CA GLU A 881 -16.57 -3.04 -6.08
C GLU A 881 -15.87 -2.51 -7.37
N PRO A 882 -15.61 -1.18 -7.46
CA PRO A 882 -14.75 -0.58 -8.50
C PRO A 882 -13.29 -1.00 -8.34
N SER A 883 -12.54 -0.97 -9.44
CA SER A 883 -11.14 -1.40 -9.54
C SER A 883 -10.17 -0.57 -8.69
N GLY A 884 -9.89 -1.02 -7.46
CA GLY A 884 -8.82 -0.49 -6.58
C GLY A 884 -7.87 -1.58 -6.05
N PRO A 885 -6.63 -1.25 -5.62
CA PRO A 885 -5.63 -2.22 -5.18
C PRO A 885 -5.89 -2.78 -3.76
N LEU A 886 -5.49 -4.04 -3.57
CA LEU A 886 -5.71 -4.89 -2.39
C LEU A 886 -4.85 -4.49 -1.17
N THR A 887 -5.47 -4.40 0.01
CA THR A 887 -4.77 -4.36 1.30
C THR A 887 -4.48 -5.78 1.79
N SER A 888 -3.24 -6.01 2.22
CA SER A 888 -2.74 -7.29 2.72
C SER A 888 -3.25 -7.56 4.14
N SER A 889 -4.29 -8.39 4.30
CA SER A 889 -4.62 -8.97 5.60
C SER A 889 -3.84 -10.28 5.83
N LYS A 890 -3.49 -10.52 7.10
CA LYS A 890 -2.54 -11.55 7.56
C LYS A 890 -2.95 -12.95 7.12
N ARG A 891 -2.03 -13.65 6.42
CA ARG A 891 -2.18 -15.02 5.93
C ARG A 891 -1.98 -16.02 7.07
N THR A 892 -3.00 -16.78 7.43
CA THR A 892 -2.81 -18.01 8.21
C THR A 892 -3.73 -19.09 7.63
N LEU A 893 -3.12 -20.13 7.04
CA LEU A 893 -3.82 -21.35 6.63
C LEU A 893 -4.35 -22.04 7.88
N LYS A 894 -5.66 -22.29 7.96
CA LYS A 894 -6.25 -23.23 8.92
C LYS A 894 -6.96 -24.31 8.12
N CYS A 895 -6.44 -25.53 8.17
CA CYS A 895 -7.21 -26.72 7.84
C CYS A 895 -8.27 -26.92 8.92
N TRP A 896 -9.53 -27.10 8.51
CA TRP A 896 -10.63 -27.42 9.41
C TRP A 896 -10.81 -28.93 9.40
N SER A 897 -10.17 -29.64 10.33
CA SER A 897 -10.61 -30.97 10.75
C SER A 897 -11.14 -30.84 12.18
N HIS A 898 -12.42 -31.15 12.40
CA HIS A 898 -13.00 -31.20 13.76
C HIS A 898 -13.19 -32.66 14.15
N TYR A 899 -12.51 -33.05 15.23
CA TYR A 899 -12.73 -34.31 15.93
C TYR A 899 -14.06 -34.24 16.70
N PRO A 900 -14.92 -35.27 16.65
CA PRO A 900 -15.96 -35.43 17.64
C PRO A 900 -15.29 -35.85 18.96
N HIS A 901 -15.36 -34.98 19.97
CA HIS A 901 -15.06 -35.34 21.35
C HIS A 901 -15.99 -36.47 21.79
N HIS A 902 -15.49 -37.70 21.82
CA HIS A 902 -16.09 -38.73 22.66
C HIS A 902 -15.78 -38.36 24.12
N SER A 903 -16.78 -37.79 24.79
CA SER A 903 -16.85 -37.77 26.24
C SER A 903 -16.75 -39.22 26.75
N CYS A 904 -15.64 -39.53 27.41
CA CYS A 904 -15.58 -40.71 28.26
C CYS A 904 -16.50 -40.45 29.44
N SER A 905 -17.63 -41.16 29.47
CA SER A 905 -18.34 -41.51 30.69
C SER A 905 -17.61 -42.61 31.44
#